data_AF-A0AAD9XUW6-F1
#
_entry.id   AF-A0AAD9XUW6-F1
#
_cell.length_a   1.000
_cell.length_b   1.000
_cell.length_c   1.000
_cell.angle_alpha   90.00
_cell.angle_beta   90.00
_cell.angle_gamma   90.00
#
_symmetry.space_group_name_H-M   'P 1'
#
loop_
_entity.id
_entity.type
_entity.pdbx_description
1 polymer ?
#
loop_
_entity_poly.entity_id
_entity_poly.type
_entity_poly.pdbx_seq_one_letter_code
_entity_poly.pdbx_strand_id
1 'polypeptide(L)'
;MSDSRNGDDDTHRDDDDELDRISIDAESWDEALPPSLISVRPSIREYCKENGRTYHKLSEGKYILPNDVHQLWLLTWDDKLCMNPMQDNAKRVLDVGTGTGIWAMEYDANVIKVTGVDLSPIQPDYVPPNCMFEIDDMDKDWRWTIPFDFIFVRHMNSCFKSWEKMLSQAFEHLEPGGYIELQDNAWPILCPDDSMPETSAIARWSSLLVEGCSKIGSSIDVPTRFKQLLEEAGFEAVGEHKGIGPVSPWPAKKKLREAGWWVQAGSLAGLEASTLAVFTRVLGWTEKDTKDFCEEVREELLNRSVHAYWEVLFLLVRRVSSGSRTARQQQRYGAAQQSTTWPRCLRNKVTLNWRLVMLSTAPPPNIYHLHIMNLKNLWHALQFTSGFFAPTCPSEIHATIPESDGHWISDRRSRSIHQIHSLLETCPGITTLDLRFALIGCVGFPERWSLPLSPAGGTKYASAIRHLSLDGYNFGDSELNYIKLAGWDHTLEWITSGNAFKFLKWRLLPQDQRVKTNLELWLEAMDFSQLRSLSIRCDSCRNKSTDLIAKLLAPKLPSLRSLSVEGPEMLDFILAIPADSLNQLTWIEPQYSEETFRLVLERHGSSLAELEWRSAETLYRPRPLLPVPILQDIRHLAPRLRALTIDMNRHNTSWPLDDIATLMKGIPDTLSNLKIYFEMASEYRRQKNDFDWDGRGEAIEEFAQPLLNCTTARELARFLRDHGGQSLEQVDLFAGDWEPDWGEPLQYIDWLHQRRAWIRCDLEKGGGEVLCHENDTVVARVDQSHV
;
A
#
# COMPACT_ATOMS: atom_id res chain seq x y z
N MET A 1 -5.17 46.65 55.35
CA MET A 1 -5.98 46.00 56.40
C MET A 1 -5.70 44.52 56.25
N SER A 2 -4.68 44.06 56.98
CA SER A 2 -4.82 43.25 58.21
C SER A 2 -5.08 41.78 57.87
N ASP A 3 -4.32 40.80 58.34
CA ASP A 3 -3.13 40.75 59.18
C ASP A 3 -2.78 39.25 59.26
N SER A 4 -1.50 38.89 59.13
CA SER A 4 -0.79 37.90 59.99
C SER A 4 -1.27 36.42 60.03
N ARG A 5 -0.46 35.37 60.24
CA ARG A 5 0.94 35.21 60.68
C ARG A 5 1.28 33.70 60.70
N ASN A 6 2.59 33.42 60.70
CA ASN A 6 3.30 32.20 61.16
C ASN A 6 3.27 30.98 60.21
N GLY A 7 4.38 30.28 59.95
CA GLY A 7 5.71 30.32 60.53
C GLY A 7 6.31 28.91 60.50
N ASP A 8 7.46 28.82 59.84
CA ASP A 8 8.52 27.81 59.76
C ASP A 8 8.49 26.50 60.59
N ASP A 9 8.97 25.46 59.89
CA ASP A 9 10.10 24.57 60.23
C ASP A 9 9.84 23.07 60.45
N ASP A 10 10.87 22.30 60.07
CA ASP A 10 11.20 20.90 60.36
C ASP A 10 10.88 19.78 59.34
N THR A 11 11.88 19.57 58.47
CA THR A 11 12.77 18.40 58.37
C THR A 11 12.26 16.94 58.23
N HIS A 12 12.83 16.29 57.21
CA HIS A 12 13.29 14.88 57.11
C HIS A 12 12.36 13.70 56.72
N ARG A 13 12.76 13.11 55.58
CA ARG A 13 13.07 11.68 55.32
C ARG A 13 11.95 10.67 54.96
N ASP A 14 12.23 10.06 53.79
CA ASP A 14 12.27 8.64 53.47
C ASP A 14 10.98 7.80 53.39
N ASP A 15 10.85 7.22 52.18
CA ASP A 15 10.47 5.85 51.84
C ASP A 15 9.00 5.36 51.87
N ASP A 16 8.70 4.74 50.72
CA ASP A 16 7.88 3.55 50.46
C ASP A 16 6.36 3.60 50.32
N ASP A 17 5.95 3.01 49.18
CA ASP A 17 4.83 2.11 48.95
C ASP A 17 3.39 2.55 49.27
N GLU A 18 2.57 2.68 48.23
CA GLU A 18 1.37 1.81 48.09
C GLU A 18 0.76 1.91 46.67
N LEU A 19 1.03 0.88 45.87
CA LEU A 19 0.18 0.47 44.76
C LEU A 19 -1.02 -0.29 45.34
N ASP A 20 -2.21 0.29 45.31
CA ASP A 20 -3.45 -0.48 45.46
C ASP A 20 -4.48 -0.17 44.37
N ARG A 21 -4.53 -1.10 43.42
CA ARG A 21 -5.72 -1.79 42.89
C ARG A 21 -6.95 -0.93 42.59
N ILE A 22 -7.19 -0.70 41.30
CA ILE A 22 -8.55 -0.63 40.75
C ILE A 22 -8.73 -1.82 39.81
N SER A 23 -9.56 -2.75 40.25
CA SER A 23 -10.10 -3.88 39.49
C SER A 23 -10.94 -3.39 38.32
N ILE A 24 -10.64 -3.88 37.10
CA ILE A 24 -11.55 -3.73 35.96
C ILE A 24 -12.38 -5.01 35.90
N ASP A 25 -13.67 -4.85 36.21
CA ASP A 25 -14.67 -5.88 36.05
C ASP A 25 -14.87 -6.24 34.58
N ALA A 26 -14.96 -7.54 34.35
CA ALA A 26 -15.18 -8.15 33.04
C ALA A 26 -16.68 -8.17 32.72
N GLU A 27 -17.09 -7.42 31.70
CA GLU A 27 -18.40 -7.59 31.05
C GLU A 27 -18.23 -8.07 29.60
N SER A 28 -18.51 -9.36 29.42
CA SER A 28 -19.36 -9.95 28.38
C SER A 28 -19.32 -9.35 26.95
N TRP A 29 -18.54 -9.97 26.05
CA TRP A 29 -18.69 -9.87 24.60
C TRP A 29 -19.28 -11.15 24.03
N ASP A 30 -20.58 -11.13 23.74
CA ASP A 30 -21.26 -12.07 22.84
C ASP A 30 -22.10 -11.22 21.87
N GLU A 31 -21.60 -10.98 20.64
CA GLU A 31 -22.43 -10.84 19.44
C GLU A 31 -21.61 -10.81 18.12
N ALA A 32 -21.96 -11.75 17.24
CA ALA A 32 -21.77 -11.82 15.77
C ALA A 32 -20.36 -11.80 15.15
N LEU A 33 -19.87 -12.99 14.78
CA LEU A 33 -18.74 -13.21 13.86
C LEU A 33 -19.05 -12.69 12.43
N PRO A 34 -18.18 -11.84 11.82
CA PRO A 34 -18.26 -11.49 10.41
C PRO A 34 -17.71 -12.60 9.49
N PRO A 35 -18.18 -12.68 8.22
CA PRO A 35 -17.72 -13.66 7.26
C PRO A 35 -16.34 -13.26 6.69
N SER A 36 -15.26 -13.64 7.36
CA SER A 36 -13.91 -13.60 6.79
C SER A 36 -13.07 -14.80 7.22
N LEU A 37 -13.46 -15.99 6.78
CA LEU A 37 -12.62 -17.19 6.67
C LEU A 37 -12.29 -17.42 5.19
N ILE A 38 -11.59 -16.48 4.55
CA ILE A 38 -11.12 -16.65 3.17
C ILE A 38 -9.60 -16.52 3.16
N SER A 39 -8.95 -17.61 2.75
CA SER A 39 -7.50 -17.75 2.72
C SER A 39 -6.81 -16.62 1.94
N VAL A 40 -5.62 -16.24 2.39
CA VAL A 40 -4.72 -15.31 1.71
C VAL A 40 -4.43 -15.81 0.29
N ARG A 41 -4.63 -14.93 -0.71
CA ARG A 41 -4.40 -15.25 -2.13
C ARG A 41 -2.90 -15.27 -2.44
N PRO A 42 -2.43 -16.12 -3.39
CA PRO A 42 -1.01 -16.18 -3.80
C PRO A 42 -0.40 -14.84 -4.21
N SER A 43 -1.22 -13.89 -4.69
CA SER A 43 -0.82 -12.54 -5.10
C SER A 43 -0.24 -11.67 -3.99
N ILE A 44 -0.38 -12.07 -2.71
CA ILE A 44 0.19 -11.38 -1.54
C ILE A 44 1.67 -11.74 -1.35
N ARG A 45 2.14 -12.88 -1.89
CA ARG A 45 3.55 -13.32 -1.88
C ARG A 45 4.37 -12.76 -3.06
N GLU A 46 3.77 -11.90 -3.86
CA GLU A 46 4.42 -11.31 -5.04
C GLU A 46 5.19 -10.05 -4.60
N TYR A 47 6.48 -9.94 -4.90
CA TYR A 47 7.35 -8.81 -4.46
C TYR A 47 7.46 -7.69 -5.48
N CYS A 48 7.45 -6.44 -5.01
CA CYS A 48 7.65 -5.27 -5.88
C CYS A 48 9.15 -5.03 -6.06
N LYS A 49 9.61 -4.83 -7.30
CA LYS A 49 11.04 -4.60 -7.59
C LYS A 49 11.26 -3.18 -8.08
N GLU A 50 12.06 -2.39 -7.37
CA GLU A 50 12.38 -0.99 -7.68
C GLU A 50 13.88 -0.75 -7.53
N ASN A 51 14.53 -0.05 -8.47
CA ASN A 51 15.96 0.29 -8.42
C ASN A 51 16.90 -0.92 -8.16
N GLY A 52 16.50 -2.12 -8.59
CA GLY A 52 17.24 -3.36 -8.35
C GLY A 52 17.06 -3.99 -6.96
N ARG A 53 16.18 -3.42 -6.13
CA ARG A 53 15.80 -3.88 -4.78
C ARG A 53 14.40 -4.51 -4.81
N THR A 54 14.04 -5.30 -3.82
CA THR A 54 12.67 -5.81 -3.62
C THR A 54 12.00 -5.12 -2.43
N TYR A 55 10.68 -5.03 -2.45
CA TYR A 55 9.83 -4.45 -1.41
C TYR A 55 8.60 -5.33 -1.19
N HIS A 56 8.01 -5.24 0.01
CA HIS A 56 6.84 -6.03 0.37
C HIS A 56 5.54 -5.41 -0.17
N LYS A 57 4.66 -6.25 -0.69
CA LYS A 57 3.44 -5.84 -1.41
C LYS A 57 2.26 -5.50 -0.50
N LEU A 58 2.16 -6.09 0.69
CA LEU A 58 1.04 -5.85 1.62
C LEU A 58 1.02 -4.41 2.19
N SER A 59 2.15 -3.71 2.18
CA SER A 59 2.32 -2.35 2.70
C SER A 59 3.04 -1.46 1.69
N GLU A 60 2.82 -1.74 0.39
CA GLU A 60 3.43 -1.03 -0.73
C GLU A 60 3.19 0.49 -0.58
N GLY A 61 4.29 1.25 -0.46
CA GLY A 61 4.27 2.70 -0.24
C GLY A 61 4.30 3.17 1.22
N LYS A 62 3.90 2.35 2.20
CA LYS A 62 3.99 2.70 3.63
C LYS A 62 5.31 2.29 4.25
N TYR A 63 5.91 1.23 3.74
CA TYR A 63 7.21 0.71 4.19
C TYR A 63 8.29 1.01 3.14
N ILE A 64 9.06 2.08 3.36
CA ILE A 64 10.05 2.62 2.41
C ILE A 64 11.38 1.85 2.33
N LEU A 65 11.53 0.84 3.20
CA LEU A 65 12.76 0.06 3.35
C LEU A 65 12.68 -1.21 2.48
N PRO A 66 13.74 -1.54 1.73
CA PRO A 66 13.74 -2.72 0.87
C PRO A 66 13.68 -4.01 1.69
N ASN A 67 12.97 -5.02 1.19
CA ASN A 67 12.86 -6.35 1.76
C ASN A 67 13.87 -7.36 1.17
N ASP A 68 14.95 -6.86 0.57
CA ASP A 68 16.02 -7.66 -0.06
C ASP A 68 16.48 -8.83 0.82
N VAL A 69 16.59 -8.60 2.13
CA VAL A 69 16.99 -9.62 3.11
C VAL A 69 15.91 -10.70 3.21
N HIS A 70 14.63 -10.32 3.30
CA HIS A 70 13.53 -11.27 3.30
C HIS A 70 13.50 -12.12 2.00
N GLN A 71 13.67 -11.47 0.85
CA GLN A 71 13.73 -12.13 -0.44
C GLN A 71 14.93 -13.08 -0.56
N LEU A 72 16.10 -12.67 -0.05
CA LEU A 72 17.29 -13.52 0.00
C LEU A 72 17.00 -14.83 0.76
N TRP A 73 16.28 -14.76 1.88
CA TRP A 73 15.92 -15.95 2.65
C TRP A 73 14.93 -16.85 1.91
N LEU A 74 13.93 -16.28 1.23
CA LEU A 74 13.02 -17.07 0.40
C LEU A 74 13.72 -17.75 -0.76
N LEU A 75 14.60 -17.02 -1.47
CA LEU A 75 15.46 -17.59 -2.51
C LEU A 75 16.34 -18.71 -1.95
N THR A 76 16.86 -18.54 -0.74
CA THR A 76 17.66 -19.58 -0.07
C THR A 76 16.83 -20.84 0.16
N TRP A 77 15.57 -20.69 0.60
CA TRP A 77 14.68 -21.77 1.00
C TRP A 77 13.63 -22.21 -0.04
N ASP A 78 13.86 -21.90 -1.32
CA ASP A 78 12.96 -22.27 -2.42
C ASP A 78 11.51 -21.78 -2.20
N ASP A 79 11.40 -20.48 -1.90
CA ASP A 79 10.15 -19.73 -1.66
C ASP A 79 9.32 -20.22 -0.46
N LYS A 80 9.97 -20.89 0.50
CA LYS A 80 9.37 -21.30 1.77
C LYS A 80 9.65 -20.30 2.88
N LEU A 81 8.59 -19.82 3.54
CA LEU A 81 8.65 -18.91 4.69
C LEU A 81 9.29 -19.54 5.92
N CYS A 82 8.98 -20.80 6.17
CA CYS A 82 9.59 -21.62 7.20
C CYS A 82 9.58 -23.09 6.76
N MET A 83 10.26 -23.93 7.52
CA MET A 83 10.36 -25.36 7.26
C MET A 83 9.69 -26.19 8.36
N ASN A 84 9.04 -25.53 9.32
CA ASN A 84 8.26 -26.15 10.38
C ASN A 84 7.11 -27.00 9.82
N PRO A 85 6.98 -28.29 10.19
CA PRO A 85 5.88 -29.15 9.76
C PRO A 85 4.49 -28.72 10.28
N MET A 86 4.41 -27.81 11.25
CA MET A 86 3.14 -27.24 11.74
C MET A 86 2.70 -25.97 11.00
N GLN A 87 3.31 -25.62 9.86
CA GLN A 87 3.00 -24.38 9.12
C GLN A 87 1.51 -24.13 8.88
N ASP A 88 0.71 -25.18 8.67
CA ASP A 88 -0.73 -25.06 8.39
C ASP A 88 -1.64 -25.27 9.62
N ASN A 89 -1.07 -25.56 10.79
CA ASN A 89 -1.81 -25.95 12.00
C ASN A 89 -1.38 -25.24 13.29
N ALA A 90 -0.34 -24.41 13.25
CA ALA A 90 0.08 -23.63 14.41
C ALA A 90 -1.04 -22.63 14.77
N LYS A 91 -1.38 -22.53 16.05
CA LYS A 91 -2.41 -21.58 16.50
C LYS A 91 -1.76 -20.29 16.96
N ARG A 92 -0.68 -20.39 17.74
CA ARG A 92 0.03 -19.25 18.33
C ARG A 92 1.48 -19.25 17.87
N VAL A 93 1.88 -18.22 17.15
CA VAL A 93 3.24 -18.08 16.62
C VAL A 93 3.90 -16.82 17.14
N LEU A 94 5.18 -16.93 17.50
CA LEU A 94 6.02 -15.82 17.92
C LEU A 94 7.12 -15.59 16.88
N ASP A 95 7.24 -14.37 16.36
CA ASP A 95 8.34 -13.91 15.51
C ASP A 95 9.26 -12.99 16.33
N VAL A 96 10.43 -13.51 16.70
CA VAL A 96 11.40 -12.83 17.59
C VAL A 96 12.34 -11.97 16.76
N GLY A 97 12.36 -10.66 17.04
CA GLY A 97 13.09 -9.71 16.22
C GLY A 97 12.42 -9.52 14.86
N THR A 98 11.11 -9.28 14.89
CA THR A 98 10.27 -9.23 13.68
C THR A 98 10.72 -8.13 12.71
N GLY A 99 11.46 -7.13 13.20
CA GLY A 99 11.96 -6.01 12.43
C GLY A 99 10.82 -5.31 11.73
N THR A 100 10.80 -5.39 10.41
CA THR A 100 9.80 -4.78 9.53
C THR A 100 8.41 -5.43 9.64
N GLY A 101 8.31 -6.61 10.26
CA GLY A 101 7.07 -7.37 10.36
C GLY A 101 6.71 -8.20 9.14
N ILE A 102 7.51 -8.14 8.04
CA ILE A 102 7.17 -8.77 6.75
C ILE A 102 6.92 -10.27 6.89
N TRP A 103 7.78 -10.97 7.63
CA TRP A 103 7.61 -12.42 7.80
C TRP A 103 6.34 -12.76 8.58
N ALA A 104 6.09 -12.06 9.69
CA ALA A 104 4.91 -12.27 10.52
C ALA A 104 3.61 -12.05 9.72
N MET A 105 3.58 -11.00 8.89
CA MET A 105 2.43 -10.69 8.05
C MET A 105 2.21 -11.72 6.94
N GLU A 106 3.27 -12.24 6.30
CA GLU A 106 3.13 -13.29 5.27
C GLU A 106 2.76 -14.66 5.85
N TYR A 107 3.14 -14.93 7.10
CA TYR A 107 2.85 -16.19 7.78
C TYR A 107 1.39 -16.30 8.27
N ASP A 108 0.70 -15.17 8.53
CA ASP A 108 -0.65 -15.07 9.12
C ASP A 108 -1.75 -15.93 8.45
N ALA A 109 -1.58 -16.30 7.18
CA ALA A 109 -2.60 -16.93 6.35
C ALA A 109 -3.26 -18.21 6.93
N ASN A 110 -2.57 -18.93 7.82
CA ASN A 110 -2.95 -20.28 8.27
C ASN A 110 -2.98 -20.43 9.81
N VAL A 111 -2.92 -19.35 10.58
CA VAL A 111 -2.78 -19.42 12.05
C VAL A 111 -3.77 -18.55 12.81
N ILE A 112 -4.03 -18.86 14.09
CA ILE A 112 -4.99 -18.10 14.91
C ILE A 112 -4.40 -16.75 15.34
N LYS A 113 -3.08 -16.69 15.59
CA LYS A 113 -2.38 -15.49 16.03
C LYS A 113 -0.88 -15.56 15.77
N VAL A 114 -0.34 -14.55 15.11
CA VAL A 114 1.10 -14.25 15.01
C VAL A 114 1.38 -13.01 15.87
N THR A 115 2.32 -13.13 16.80
CA THR A 115 2.87 -12.01 17.56
C THR A 115 4.30 -11.76 17.06
N GLY A 116 4.56 -10.61 16.45
CA GLY A 116 5.91 -10.16 16.15
C GLY A 116 6.43 -9.23 17.24
N VAL A 117 7.68 -9.39 17.65
CA VAL A 117 8.30 -8.57 18.71
C VAL A 117 9.57 -7.92 18.20
N ASP A 118 9.72 -6.61 18.43
CA ASP A 118 10.95 -5.87 18.15
C ASP A 118 11.19 -4.79 19.21
N LEU A 119 12.44 -4.36 19.36
CA LEU A 119 12.81 -3.23 20.21
C LEU A 119 12.39 -1.88 19.62
N SER A 120 12.34 -1.78 18.28
CA SER A 120 12.06 -0.54 17.57
C SER A 120 10.66 -0.56 16.93
N PRO A 121 9.87 0.51 17.05
CA PRO A 121 8.58 0.64 16.39
C PRO A 121 8.76 0.98 14.90
N ILE A 122 9.14 -0.01 14.10
CA ILE A 122 9.39 0.14 12.64
C ILE A 122 8.39 -0.65 11.79
N GLN A 123 7.32 -1.14 12.41
CA GLN A 123 6.30 -1.97 11.77
C GLN A 123 5.19 -1.09 11.16
N PRO A 124 4.51 -1.54 10.08
CA PRO A 124 3.44 -0.77 9.46
C PRO A 124 2.19 -0.68 10.35
N ASP A 125 1.47 0.45 10.28
CA ASP A 125 0.21 0.65 11.01
C ASP A 125 -0.92 -0.29 10.56
N TYR A 126 -0.84 -0.78 9.31
CA TYR A 126 -1.80 -1.72 8.77
C TYR A 126 -1.23 -3.13 8.76
N VAL A 127 -1.83 -3.99 9.59
CA VAL A 127 -1.41 -5.39 9.76
C VAL A 127 -2.58 -6.35 9.47
N PRO A 128 -2.29 -7.58 9.03
CA PRO A 128 -3.32 -8.62 8.91
C PRO A 128 -4.08 -8.86 10.23
N PRO A 129 -5.36 -9.27 10.19
CA PRO A 129 -6.19 -9.39 11.39
C PRO A 129 -5.67 -10.34 12.47
N ASN A 130 -4.91 -11.38 12.11
CA ASN A 130 -4.31 -12.28 13.10
C ASN A 130 -2.81 -12.04 13.33
N CYS A 131 -2.27 -10.91 12.84
CA CYS A 131 -0.93 -10.45 13.15
C CYS A 131 -0.98 -9.25 14.11
N MET A 132 -0.13 -9.24 15.13
CA MET A 132 0.09 -8.07 15.98
C MET A 132 1.55 -7.88 16.31
N PHE A 133 1.91 -6.64 16.64
CA PHE A 133 3.28 -6.28 17.00
C PHE A 133 3.35 -5.76 18.44
N GLU A 134 4.34 -6.24 19.18
CA GLU A 134 4.63 -5.81 20.54
C GLU A 134 6.04 -5.20 20.56
N ILE A 135 6.19 -4.06 21.24
CA ILE A 135 7.49 -3.44 21.47
C ILE A 135 8.02 -3.97 22.79
N ASP A 136 9.00 -4.87 22.75
CA ASP A 136 9.58 -5.45 23.96
C ASP A 136 11.04 -5.86 23.77
N ASP A 137 11.74 -5.97 24.91
CA ASP A 137 13.13 -6.38 24.99
C ASP A 137 13.22 -7.88 25.32
N MET A 138 13.57 -8.67 24.31
CA MET A 138 13.62 -10.13 24.38
C MET A 138 14.79 -10.68 25.24
N ASP A 139 15.74 -9.84 25.69
CA ASP A 139 16.73 -10.21 26.74
C ASP A 139 16.10 -10.20 28.16
N LYS A 140 14.95 -9.54 28.35
CA LYS A 140 14.21 -9.53 29.62
C LYS A 140 13.38 -10.80 29.80
N ASP A 141 12.76 -10.91 30.97
CA ASP A 141 11.91 -12.04 31.32
C ASP A 141 10.59 -11.97 30.53
N TRP A 142 10.31 -13.01 29.76
CA TRP A 142 9.12 -13.12 28.92
C TRP A 142 7.86 -13.19 29.79
N ARG A 143 6.85 -12.39 29.46
CA ARG A 143 5.64 -12.21 30.29
C ARG A 143 4.42 -12.98 29.80
N TRP A 144 4.52 -13.68 28.66
CA TRP A 144 3.39 -14.41 28.11
C TRP A 144 3.03 -15.62 28.99
N THR A 145 1.79 -15.66 29.45
CA THR A 145 1.29 -16.77 30.29
C THR A 145 0.77 -17.95 29.47
N ILE A 146 0.47 -17.72 28.19
CA ILE A 146 -0.03 -18.74 27.27
C ILE A 146 1.09 -19.07 26.28
N PRO A 147 1.55 -20.34 26.24
CA PRO A 147 2.65 -20.75 25.39
C PRO A 147 2.31 -20.67 23.89
N PHE A 148 3.35 -20.74 23.07
CA PHE A 148 3.31 -20.71 21.61
C PHE A 148 3.46 -22.12 21.02
N ASP A 149 2.89 -22.36 19.85
CA ASP A 149 3.08 -23.59 19.09
C ASP A 149 4.35 -23.55 18.24
N PHE A 150 4.74 -22.35 17.82
CA PHE A 150 5.90 -22.11 16.98
C PHE A 150 6.60 -20.80 17.37
N ILE A 151 7.91 -20.86 17.49
CA ILE A 151 8.77 -19.68 17.68
C ILE A 151 9.73 -19.61 16.49
N PHE A 152 9.74 -18.47 15.81
CA PHE A 152 10.60 -18.19 14.69
C PHE A 152 11.63 -17.11 15.08
N VAL A 153 12.89 -17.33 14.72
CA VAL A 153 13.98 -16.39 14.95
C VAL A 153 14.85 -16.35 13.71
N ARG A 154 15.04 -15.16 13.13
CA ARG A 154 15.87 -15.02 11.92
C ARG A 154 16.72 -13.77 11.93
N HIS A 155 18.00 -13.94 11.58
CA HIS A 155 18.96 -12.85 11.37
C HIS A 155 19.17 -12.01 12.64
N MET A 156 19.29 -12.70 13.78
CA MET A 156 19.38 -12.11 15.13
C MET A 156 20.77 -12.30 15.75
N ASN A 157 21.77 -12.74 14.98
CA ASN A 157 23.16 -12.77 15.39
C ASN A 157 23.57 -11.39 15.94
N SER A 158 24.29 -11.37 17.08
CA SER A 158 24.64 -10.17 17.85
C SER A 158 23.50 -9.34 18.49
N CYS A 159 22.24 -9.79 18.44
CA CYS A 159 21.12 -9.04 19.03
C CYS A 159 20.83 -9.36 20.50
N PHE A 160 21.36 -10.47 21.03
CA PHE A 160 21.15 -10.91 22.42
C PHE A 160 22.45 -10.89 23.21
N LYS A 161 22.37 -10.47 24.48
CA LYS A 161 23.48 -10.64 25.43
C LYS A 161 23.65 -12.07 25.90
N SER A 162 22.56 -12.83 26.01
CA SER A 162 22.63 -14.27 26.30
C SER A 162 21.64 -15.05 25.46
N TRP A 163 22.18 -15.73 24.46
CA TRP A 163 21.43 -16.71 23.67
C TRP A 163 20.96 -17.89 24.53
N GLU A 164 21.72 -18.27 25.55
CA GLU A 164 21.34 -19.31 26.50
C GLU A 164 20.04 -18.94 27.22
N LYS A 165 19.94 -17.70 27.73
CA LYS A 165 18.73 -17.19 28.37
C LYS A 165 17.57 -17.16 27.37
N MET A 166 17.78 -16.56 26.19
CA MET A 166 16.74 -16.45 25.17
C MET A 166 16.17 -17.82 24.79
N LEU A 167 17.04 -18.81 24.53
CA LEU A 167 16.62 -20.17 24.16
C LEU A 167 15.96 -20.93 25.32
N SER A 168 16.39 -20.69 26.57
CA SER A 168 15.72 -21.23 27.76
C SER A 168 14.29 -20.69 27.89
N GLN A 169 14.11 -19.38 27.71
CA GLN A 169 12.79 -18.76 27.75
C GLN A 169 11.90 -19.25 26.60
N ALA A 170 12.47 -19.39 25.41
CA ALA A 170 11.78 -19.99 24.28
C ALA A 170 11.34 -21.43 24.57
N PHE A 171 12.17 -22.22 25.26
CA PHE A 171 11.81 -23.57 25.68
C PHE A 171 10.63 -23.57 26.66
N GLU A 172 10.63 -22.68 27.64
CA GLU A 172 9.58 -22.58 28.66
C GLU A 172 8.23 -22.15 28.09
N HIS A 173 8.25 -21.21 27.15
CA HIS A 173 7.06 -20.60 26.53
C HIS A 173 6.56 -21.34 25.29
N LEU A 174 7.10 -22.50 24.96
CA LEU A 174 6.67 -23.30 23.81
C LEU A 174 5.83 -24.50 24.25
N GLU A 175 4.71 -24.80 23.61
CA GLU A 175 3.89 -25.98 23.96
C GLU A 175 4.71 -27.28 23.87
N PRO A 176 4.45 -28.29 24.73
CA PRO A 176 5.01 -29.62 24.52
C PRO A 176 4.63 -30.17 23.15
N GLY A 177 5.63 -30.36 22.30
CA GLY A 177 5.47 -30.76 20.91
C GLY A 177 5.62 -29.61 19.91
N GLY A 178 5.68 -28.36 20.37
CA GLY A 178 5.94 -27.17 19.57
C GLY A 178 7.36 -27.11 19.00
N TYR A 179 7.57 -26.20 18.04
CA TYR A 179 8.84 -26.06 17.32
C TYR A 179 9.48 -24.69 17.51
N ILE A 180 10.80 -24.66 17.45
CA ILE A 180 11.57 -23.43 17.23
C ILE A 180 12.40 -23.58 15.96
N GLU A 181 12.41 -22.54 15.15
CA GLU A 181 13.18 -22.45 13.92
C GLU A 181 14.12 -21.25 13.96
N LEU A 182 15.43 -21.52 13.81
CA LEU A 182 16.49 -20.52 13.76
C LEU A 182 17.06 -20.44 12.33
N GLN A 183 17.15 -19.23 11.78
CA GLN A 183 17.76 -18.96 10.48
C GLN A 183 18.77 -17.81 10.59
N ASP A 184 20.06 -18.06 10.35
CA ASP A 184 21.07 -17.00 10.53
C ASP A 184 22.33 -17.21 9.68
N ASN A 185 23.12 -16.15 9.49
CA ASN A 185 24.45 -16.24 8.87
C ASN A 185 25.54 -16.29 9.95
N ALA A 186 26.40 -17.30 9.87
CA ALA A 186 27.54 -17.44 10.75
C ALA A 186 28.72 -16.58 10.30
N TRP A 187 29.39 -16.02 11.30
CA TRP A 187 30.69 -15.37 11.19
C TRP A 187 31.78 -16.31 11.71
N PRO A 188 33.03 -16.21 11.23
CA PRO A 188 33.52 -15.25 10.23
C PRO A 188 33.13 -15.58 8.79
N ILE A 189 33.32 -14.62 7.88
CA ILE A 189 33.28 -14.83 6.42
C ILE A 189 34.32 -15.88 6.06
N LEU A 190 33.92 -16.83 5.23
CA LEU A 190 34.76 -17.93 4.78
C LEU A 190 35.10 -17.76 3.30
N CYS A 191 36.17 -18.43 2.87
CA CYS A 191 36.58 -18.50 1.48
C CYS A 191 36.93 -19.96 1.14
N PRO A 192 36.45 -20.52 0.02
CA PRO A 192 36.71 -21.90 -0.34
C PRO A 192 38.10 -22.09 -0.98
N ASP A 193 38.78 -21.00 -1.30
CA ASP A 193 40.12 -20.96 -1.90
C ASP A 193 40.95 -19.78 -1.34
N ASP A 194 42.12 -19.51 -1.94
CA ASP A 194 43.07 -18.49 -1.48
C ASP A 194 42.76 -17.07 -2.00
N SER A 195 41.57 -16.83 -2.57
CA SER A 195 41.21 -15.51 -3.13
C SER A 195 40.93 -14.43 -2.10
N MET A 196 40.76 -14.81 -0.82
CA MET A 196 40.58 -13.90 0.32
C MET A 196 41.72 -14.15 1.34
N PRO A 197 42.93 -13.60 1.12
CA PRO A 197 44.03 -13.71 2.08
C PRO A 197 43.69 -12.96 3.38
N GLU A 198 44.36 -13.26 4.50
CA GLU A 198 44.11 -12.59 5.79
C GLU A 198 44.28 -11.05 5.74
N THR A 199 45.06 -10.54 4.79
CA THR A 199 45.24 -9.10 4.55
C THR A 199 44.06 -8.43 3.85
N SER A 200 43.15 -9.20 3.26
CA SER A 200 41.93 -8.70 2.58
C SER A 200 41.10 -7.82 3.52
N ALA A 201 40.54 -6.73 2.98
CA ALA A 201 39.65 -5.86 3.72
C ALA A 201 38.43 -6.61 4.26
N ILE A 202 37.82 -7.52 3.47
CA ILE A 202 36.69 -8.37 3.90
C ILE A 202 37.10 -9.29 5.06
N ALA A 203 38.27 -9.93 4.99
CA ALA A 203 38.76 -10.81 6.07
C ALA A 203 39.02 -10.04 7.37
N ARG A 204 39.65 -8.85 7.25
CA ARG A 204 39.86 -7.93 8.39
C ARG A 204 38.53 -7.46 8.98
N TRP A 205 37.59 -7.06 8.14
CA TRP A 205 36.27 -6.59 8.54
C TRP A 205 35.52 -7.67 9.32
N SER A 206 35.53 -8.90 8.80
CA SER A 206 34.94 -10.05 9.48
C SER A 206 35.55 -10.31 10.85
N SER A 207 36.87 -10.27 10.94
CA SER A 207 37.58 -10.58 12.19
C SER A 207 37.36 -9.50 13.25
N LEU A 208 37.39 -8.23 12.85
CA LEU A 208 37.18 -7.09 13.73
C LEU A 208 35.75 -6.98 14.23
N LEU A 209 34.76 -7.32 13.40
CA LEU A 209 33.36 -7.41 13.86
C LEU A 209 33.17 -8.53 14.89
N VAL A 210 33.77 -9.71 14.67
CA VAL A 210 33.74 -10.79 15.67
C VAL A 210 34.39 -10.35 16.99
N GLU A 211 35.56 -9.70 16.92
CA GLU A 211 36.24 -9.17 18.11
C GLU A 211 35.40 -8.12 18.84
N GLY A 212 34.88 -7.13 18.11
CA GLY A 212 34.11 -6.02 18.67
C GLY A 212 32.79 -6.47 19.30
N CYS A 213 32.03 -7.33 18.62
CA CYS A 213 30.79 -7.91 19.13
C CYS A 213 31.04 -8.80 20.36
N SER A 214 32.15 -9.54 20.39
CA SER A 214 32.53 -10.34 21.57
C SER A 214 32.82 -9.47 22.79
N LYS A 215 33.51 -8.33 22.63
CA LYS A 215 33.83 -7.39 23.72
C LYS A 215 32.60 -6.78 24.42
N ILE A 216 31.48 -6.64 23.71
CA ILE A 216 30.23 -6.10 24.27
C ILE A 216 29.30 -7.19 24.83
N GLY A 217 29.69 -8.46 24.76
CA GLY A 217 28.90 -9.60 25.25
C GLY A 217 27.81 -10.07 24.28
N SER A 218 27.73 -9.51 23.07
CA SER A 218 26.73 -9.88 22.06
C SER A 218 27.43 -10.49 20.84
N SER A 219 28.04 -11.66 21.02
CA SER A 219 28.89 -12.27 20.00
C SER A 219 28.12 -12.56 18.71
N ILE A 220 28.75 -12.27 17.57
CA ILE A 220 28.13 -12.38 16.23
C ILE A 220 28.32 -13.79 15.61
N ASP A 221 29.22 -14.60 16.18
CA ASP A 221 29.56 -15.96 15.74
C ASP A 221 28.69 -17.06 16.38
N VAL A 222 27.72 -16.69 17.23
CA VAL A 222 26.84 -17.62 17.95
C VAL A 222 26.10 -18.62 17.04
N PRO A 223 25.69 -18.28 15.80
CA PRO A 223 25.07 -19.27 14.91
C PRO A 223 25.86 -20.57 14.73
N THR A 224 27.19 -20.52 14.83
CA THR A 224 28.06 -21.73 14.78
C THR A 224 27.83 -22.69 15.96
N ARG A 225 27.27 -22.20 17.07
CA ARG A 225 26.99 -22.92 18.31
C ARG A 225 25.50 -23.21 18.55
N PHE A 226 24.59 -22.78 17.67
CA PHE A 226 23.15 -22.95 17.86
C PHE A 226 22.72 -24.39 18.19
N LYS A 227 23.31 -25.39 17.51
CA LYS A 227 23.00 -26.79 17.77
C LYS A 227 23.25 -27.18 19.23
N GLN A 228 24.43 -26.84 19.74
CA GLN A 228 24.82 -27.12 21.11
C GLN A 228 23.89 -26.40 22.10
N LEU A 229 23.65 -25.11 21.88
CA LEU A 229 22.82 -24.29 22.76
C LEU A 229 21.36 -24.80 22.83
N LEU A 230 20.81 -25.26 21.72
CA LEU A 230 19.47 -25.84 21.67
C LEU A 230 19.40 -27.20 22.39
N GLU A 231 20.43 -28.04 22.26
CA GLU A 231 20.54 -29.32 22.99
C GLU A 231 20.64 -29.08 24.51
N GLU A 232 21.43 -28.09 24.92
CA GLU A 232 21.58 -27.68 26.33
C GLU A 232 20.29 -27.10 26.91
N ALA A 233 19.54 -26.31 26.13
CA ALA A 233 18.21 -25.83 26.51
C ALA A 233 17.15 -26.95 26.57
N GLY A 234 17.46 -28.15 26.06
CA GLY A 234 16.63 -29.36 26.19
C GLY A 234 15.74 -29.67 24.98
N PHE A 235 15.96 -29.01 23.83
CA PHE A 235 15.26 -29.32 22.59
C PHE A 235 15.77 -30.61 21.93
N GLU A 236 14.89 -31.32 21.21
CA GLU A 236 15.27 -32.43 20.34
C GLU A 236 15.45 -31.92 18.91
N ALA A 237 16.63 -32.14 18.31
CA ALA A 237 16.90 -31.71 16.94
C ALA A 237 16.04 -32.46 15.93
N VAL A 238 15.36 -31.73 15.05
CA VAL A 238 14.46 -32.28 14.01
C VAL A 238 15.04 -32.09 12.61
N GLY A 239 15.70 -30.97 12.33
CA GLY A 239 16.36 -30.71 11.06
C GLY A 239 17.48 -29.69 11.20
N GLU A 240 18.57 -29.91 10.46
CA GLU A 240 19.71 -29.01 10.36
C GLU A 240 20.07 -28.88 8.87
N HIS A 241 20.26 -27.64 8.40
CA HIS A 241 20.75 -27.38 7.06
C HIS A 241 21.82 -26.28 7.09
N LYS A 242 22.89 -26.50 6.33
CA LYS A 242 23.97 -25.55 6.13
C LYS A 242 24.06 -25.19 4.66
N GLY A 243 23.92 -23.91 4.37
CA GLY A 243 23.99 -23.31 3.05
C GLY A 243 25.16 -22.33 2.92
N ILE A 244 25.29 -21.76 1.73
CA ILE A 244 26.33 -20.78 1.39
C ILE A 244 25.62 -19.52 0.89
N GLY A 245 25.94 -18.37 1.50
CA GLY A 245 25.56 -17.03 1.07
C GLY A 245 26.77 -16.29 0.47
N PRO A 246 27.00 -16.34 -0.85
CA PRO A 246 28.16 -15.72 -1.49
C PRO A 246 28.14 -14.19 -1.30
N VAL A 247 29.25 -13.54 -0.95
CA VAL A 247 29.26 -12.08 -0.74
C VAL A 247 29.16 -11.28 -2.05
N SER A 248 29.40 -11.95 -3.19
CA SER A 248 29.32 -11.36 -4.53
C SER A 248 28.85 -12.42 -5.55
N PRO A 249 28.43 -12.04 -6.78
CA PRO A 249 27.94 -12.96 -7.81
C PRO A 249 29.09 -13.71 -8.52
N TRP A 250 30.06 -14.21 -7.75
CA TRP A 250 31.17 -15.02 -8.22
C TRP A 250 30.79 -16.47 -8.57
N PRO A 251 29.81 -17.15 -7.92
CA PRO A 251 29.54 -18.56 -8.24
C PRO A 251 29.03 -18.76 -9.67
N ALA A 252 29.43 -19.88 -10.30
CA ALA A 252 28.93 -20.24 -11.63
C ALA A 252 27.47 -20.72 -11.62
N LYS A 253 27.01 -21.34 -10.51
CA LYS A 253 25.65 -21.88 -10.37
C LYS A 253 24.63 -20.74 -10.34
N LYS A 254 23.63 -20.78 -11.21
CA LYS A 254 22.62 -19.71 -11.38
C LYS A 254 22.00 -19.25 -10.04
N LYS A 255 21.50 -20.18 -9.22
CA LYS A 255 20.85 -19.87 -7.93
C LYS A 255 21.80 -19.18 -6.94
N LEU A 256 23.03 -19.68 -6.79
CA LEU A 256 24.03 -19.06 -5.91
C LEU A 256 24.53 -17.71 -6.45
N ARG A 257 24.64 -17.57 -7.77
CA ARG A 257 24.99 -16.29 -8.39
C ARG A 257 23.93 -15.23 -8.14
N GLU A 258 22.65 -15.62 -8.20
CA GLU A 258 21.51 -14.76 -7.88
C GLU A 258 21.52 -14.37 -6.39
N ALA A 259 21.69 -15.35 -5.49
CA ALA A 259 21.89 -15.07 -4.06
C ALA A 259 23.08 -14.12 -3.82
N GLY A 260 24.17 -14.27 -4.56
CA GLY A 260 25.34 -13.39 -4.46
C GLY A 260 25.07 -11.93 -4.88
N TRP A 261 24.16 -11.68 -5.83
CA TRP A 261 23.72 -10.31 -6.12
C TRP A 261 22.95 -9.69 -4.95
N TRP A 262 22.05 -10.47 -4.34
CA TRP A 262 21.25 -10.03 -3.19
C TRP A 262 22.10 -9.76 -1.95
N VAL A 263 22.99 -10.68 -1.61
CA VAL A 263 23.92 -10.54 -0.47
C VAL A 263 24.82 -9.32 -0.70
N GLN A 264 25.40 -9.17 -1.90
CA GLN A 264 26.25 -8.02 -2.23
C GLN A 264 25.52 -6.70 -2.06
N ALA A 265 24.30 -6.58 -2.59
CA ALA A 265 23.50 -5.36 -2.45
C ALA A 265 23.18 -5.05 -0.97
N GLY A 266 22.79 -6.07 -0.19
CA GLY A 266 22.52 -5.94 1.24
C GLY A 266 23.76 -5.54 2.04
N SER A 267 24.90 -6.21 1.81
CA SER A 267 26.17 -5.89 2.46
C SER A 267 26.64 -4.48 2.13
N LEU A 268 26.58 -4.05 0.87
CA LEU A 268 26.97 -2.69 0.47
C LEU A 268 26.13 -1.60 1.14
N ALA A 269 24.83 -1.83 1.27
CA ALA A 269 23.91 -0.91 1.92
C ALA A 269 24.08 -0.87 3.45
N GLY A 270 24.35 -2.02 4.07
CA GLY A 270 24.50 -2.16 5.52
C GLY A 270 25.93 -1.97 6.05
N LEU A 271 26.93 -1.85 5.17
CA LEU A 271 28.35 -1.88 5.54
C LEU A 271 28.72 -0.79 6.57
N GLU A 272 28.41 0.46 6.27
CA GLU A 272 28.76 1.58 7.16
C GLU A 272 27.96 1.51 8.46
N ALA A 273 26.65 1.23 8.37
CA ALA A 273 25.75 1.16 9.53
C ALA A 273 26.15 0.06 10.52
N SER A 274 26.54 -1.13 10.02
CA SER A 274 26.97 -2.26 10.85
C SER A 274 28.38 -2.09 11.43
N THR A 275 29.22 -1.23 10.82
CA THR A 275 30.62 -1.08 11.20
C THR A 275 30.84 0.09 12.17
N LEU A 276 30.19 1.23 11.94
CA LEU A 276 30.47 2.49 12.67
C LEU A 276 30.39 2.34 14.18
N ALA A 277 29.30 1.79 14.71
CA ALA A 277 29.09 1.71 16.16
C ALA A 277 30.10 0.79 16.84
N VAL A 278 30.40 -0.37 16.24
CA VAL A 278 31.36 -1.35 16.79
C VAL A 278 32.78 -0.77 16.74
N PHE A 279 33.19 -0.21 15.62
CA PHE A 279 34.57 0.24 15.43
C PHE A 279 34.88 1.50 16.25
N THR A 280 33.97 2.45 16.30
CA THR A 280 34.19 3.71 17.04
C THR A 280 34.01 3.56 18.54
N ARG A 281 32.93 2.90 19.00
CA ARG A 281 32.59 2.81 20.42
C ARG A 281 33.36 1.69 21.15
N VAL A 282 33.72 0.61 20.45
CA VAL A 282 34.30 -0.59 21.08
C VAL A 282 35.77 -0.78 20.71
N LEU A 283 36.12 -0.65 19.43
CA LEU A 283 37.50 -0.85 18.96
C LEU A 283 38.37 0.41 19.02
N GLY A 284 37.77 1.57 19.31
CA GLY A 284 38.47 2.84 19.51
C GLY A 284 38.96 3.52 18.22
N TRP A 285 38.41 3.15 17.07
CA TRP A 285 38.72 3.79 15.80
C TRP A 285 38.08 5.17 15.70
N THR A 286 38.66 6.06 14.90
CA THR A 286 37.98 7.32 14.57
C THR A 286 36.88 7.07 13.54
N GLU A 287 35.87 7.94 13.49
CA GLU A 287 34.81 7.88 12.47
C GLU A 287 35.41 7.90 11.05
N LYS A 288 36.41 8.75 10.84
CA LYS A 288 37.10 8.88 9.56
C LYS A 288 37.80 7.57 9.17
N ASP A 289 38.65 7.02 10.04
CA ASP A 289 39.37 5.78 9.73
C ASP A 289 38.40 4.61 9.48
N THR A 290 37.26 4.61 10.17
CA THR A 290 36.21 3.60 9.98
C THR A 290 35.55 3.72 8.61
N LYS A 291 35.22 4.94 8.16
CA LYS A 291 34.63 5.18 6.83
C LYS A 291 35.61 4.88 5.71
N ASP A 292 36.87 5.28 5.88
CA ASP A 292 37.94 4.98 4.93
C ASP A 292 38.11 3.45 4.79
N PHE A 293 38.09 2.71 5.90
CA PHE A 293 38.12 1.23 5.87
C PHE A 293 36.85 0.62 5.26
N CYS A 294 35.68 1.20 5.47
CA CYS A 294 34.45 0.75 4.79
C CYS A 294 34.57 0.90 3.26
N GLU A 295 35.29 1.90 2.76
CA GLU A 295 35.52 2.03 1.31
C GLU A 295 36.42 0.89 0.80
N GLU A 296 37.48 0.53 1.53
CA GLU A 296 38.32 -0.63 1.19
C GLU A 296 37.50 -1.92 1.11
N VAL A 297 36.61 -2.14 2.09
CA VAL A 297 35.73 -3.32 2.11
C VAL A 297 34.73 -3.28 0.95
N ARG A 298 34.18 -2.10 0.63
CA ARG A 298 33.25 -1.89 -0.48
C ARG A 298 33.87 -2.26 -1.82
N GLU A 299 35.12 -1.86 -2.07
CA GLU A 299 35.86 -2.21 -3.29
C GLU A 299 36.03 -3.74 -3.43
N GLU A 300 36.38 -4.43 -2.35
CA GLU A 300 36.52 -5.89 -2.37
C GLU A 300 35.17 -6.61 -2.50
N LEU A 301 34.09 -6.11 -1.89
CA LEU A 301 32.75 -6.68 -2.05
C LEU A 301 32.30 -6.64 -3.51
N LEU A 302 32.68 -5.60 -4.26
CA LEU A 302 32.42 -5.47 -5.70
C LEU A 302 33.32 -6.37 -6.57
N ASN A 303 34.44 -6.87 -6.01
CA ASN A 303 35.40 -7.67 -6.73
C ASN A 303 34.99 -9.15 -6.84
N ARG A 304 34.59 -9.57 -8.04
CA ARG A 304 34.16 -10.95 -8.33
C ARG A 304 35.30 -11.97 -8.33
N SER A 305 36.56 -11.55 -8.24
CA SER A 305 37.69 -12.47 -8.08
C SER A 305 37.87 -12.96 -6.64
N VAL A 306 37.18 -12.34 -5.66
CA VAL A 306 37.19 -12.76 -4.26
C VAL A 306 36.00 -13.68 -4.03
N HIS A 307 36.26 -14.95 -3.71
CA HIS A 307 35.24 -16.00 -3.59
C HIS A 307 34.70 -16.16 -2.16
N ALA A 308 34.56 -15.05 -1.45
CA ALA A 308 34.09 -15.03 -0.07
C ALA A 308 32.59 -15.38 0.08
N TYR A 309 32.20 -15.95 1.22
CA TYR A 309 30.83 -16.33 1.54
C TYR A 309 30.54 -16.40 3.04
N TRP A 310 29.26 -16.27 3.39
CA TRP A 310 28.69 -16.59 4.70
C TRP A 310 28.22 -18.04 4.75
N GLU A 311 28.49 -18.75 5.85
CA GLU A 311 27.76 -19.99 6.13
C GLU A 311 26.34 -19.61 6.59
N VAL A 312 25.33 -20.08 5.88
CA VAL A 312 23.92 -19.86 6.24
C VAL A 312 23.42 -21.08 7.02
N LEU A 313 23.01 -20.88 8.26
CA LEU A 313 22.51 -21.95 9.13
C LEU A 313 20.99 -21.90 9.24
N PHE A 314 20.42 -23.10 9.22
CA PHE A 314 19.03 -23.37 9.54
C PHE A 314 18.96 -24.51 10.55
N LEU A 315 18.25 -24.30 11.64
CA LEU A 315 17.93 -25.33 12.62
C LEU A 315 16.44 -25.31 12.94
N LEU A 316 15.83 -26.49 12.90
CA LEU A 316 14.49 -26.74 13.38
C LEU A 316 14.56 -27.78 14.50
N VAL A 317 14.08 -27.42 15.68
CA VAL A 317 14.10 -28.30 16.86
C VAL A 317 12.75 -28.27 17.56
N ARG A 318 12.49 -29.28 18.39
CA ARG A 318 11.17 -29.51 19.00
C ARG A 318 11.27 -29.63 20.52
N ARG A 319 10.30 -29.06 21.25
CA ARG A 319 10.12 -29.32 22.68
C ARG A 319 9.43 -30.67 22.87
N VAL A 320 10.02 -31.58 23.63
CA VAL A 320 9.43 -32.91 23.88
C VAL A 320 8.62 -32.89 25.17
N SER A 321 7.46 -33.55 25.21
CA SER A 321 6.66 -33.68 26.44
C SER A 321 7.40 -34.46 27.51
N SER A 322 7.33 -33.96 28.75
CA SER A 322 8.03 -34.46 29.94
C SER A 322 7.74 -35.94 30.29
N GLY A 323 6.73 -36.55 29.67
CA GLY A 323 6.40 -37.97 29.83
C GLY A 323 7.21 -38.95 28.96
N SER A 324 7.96 -38.50 27.94
CA SER A 324 8.70 -39.42 27.04
C SER A 324 10.15 -39.68 27.44
N ARG A 325 10.70 -38.83 28.33
CA ARG A 325 12.11 -38.88 28.74
C ARG A 325 12.45 -40.16 29.52
N THR A 326 11.52 -40.66 30.33
CA THR A 326 11.69 -41.91 31.10
C THR A 326 11.65 -43.16 30.21
N ALA A 327 10.79 -43.21 29.20
CA ALA A 327 10.68 -44.38 28.32
C ALA A 327 11.86 -44.51 27.34
N ARG A 328 12.31 -43.41 26.72
CA ARG A 328 13.41 -43.44 25.74
C ARG A 328 14.81 -43.57 26.36
N GLN A 329 15.05 -43.08 27.59
CA GLN A 329 16.31 -43.34 28.29
C GLN A 329 16.40 -44.80 28.79
N GLN A 330 15.31 -45.43 29.22
CA GLN A 330 15.35 -46.86 29.61
C GLN A 330 15.51 -47.81 28.41
N GLN A 331 15.00 -47.45 27.23
CA GLN A 331 15.16 -48.29 26.03
C GLN A 331 16.55 -48.17 25.38
N ARG A 332 17.24 -47.02 25.49
CA ARG A 332 18.60 -46.84 24.96
C ARG A 332 19.70 -47.52 25.78
N TYR A 333 19.45 -47.85 27.05
CA TYR A 333 20.40 -48.62 27.88
C TYR A 333 20.27 -50.15 27.71
N GLY A 334 19.27 -50.65 26.97
CA GLY A 334 19.03 -52.09 26.81
C GLY A 334 19.43 -52.71 25.47
N ALA A 335 19.69 -51.91 24.43
CA ALA A 335 19.84 -52.41 23.05
C ALA A 335 21.20 -52.10 22.40
N ALA A 336 22.23 -51.82 23.20
CA ALA A 336 23.61 -51.76 22.73
C ALA A 336 24.29 -53.13 22.90
N GLN A 337 23.80 -54.16 22.20
CA GLN A 337 24.58 -55.36 21.91
C GLN A 337 23.93 -56.18 20.79
N GLN A 338 24.73 -56.46 19.75
CA GLN A 338 24.59 -57.48 18.71
C GLN A 338 24.09 -57.07 17.31
N SER A 339 25.11 -56.98 16.44
CA SER A 339 25.21 -57.54 15.09
C SER A 339 24.38 -56.97 13.93
N THR A 340 25.11 -56.30 13.03
CA THR A 340 25.28 -56.68 11.61
C THR A 340 24.30 -57.70 11.03
N THR A 341 23.45 -57.28 10.08
CA THR A 341 23.37 -57.75 8.66
C THR A 341 22.02 -57.37 8.06
N TRP A 342 22.03 -56.74 6.88
CA TRP A 342 20.84 -56.58 6.03
C TRP A 342 20.98 -57.48 4.80
N PRO A 343 20.04 -58.43 4.56
CA PRO A 343 19.89 -59.05 3.25
C PRO A 343 18.75 -58.42 2.43
N ARG A 344 19.12 -58.13 1.18
CA ARG A 344 18.34 -57.80 -0.03
C ARG A 344 17.15 -58.73 -0.32
N CYS A 345 16.14 -58.19 -1.02
CA CYS A 345 15.73 -58.58 -2.39
C CYS A 345 14.75 -57.53 -2.99
N LEU A 346 15.11 -56.79 -4.05
CA LEU A 346 14.94 -57.04 -5.52
C LEU A 346 13.59 -56.49 -6.05
N ARG A 347 13.42 -55.84 -7.22
CA ARG A 347 14.25 -55.30 -8.34
C ARG A 347 13.24 -54.62 -9.32
N ASN A 348 13.51 -53.50 -10.01
CA ASN A 348 14.13 -53.38 -11.35
C ASN A 348 14.18 -51.85 -11.69
N LYS A 349 15.33 -51.19 -11.92
CA LYS A 349 16.29 -51.17 -13.06
C LYS A 349 15.77 -50.58 -14.38
N VAL A 350 16.26 -49.38 -14.75
CA VAL A 350 17.04 -49.12 -15.98
C VAL A 350 18.05 -47.98 -15.70
N THR A 351 19.32 -48.24 -16.01
CA THR A 351 20.45 -47.30 -16.10
C THR A 351 20.75 -47.03 -17.57
N LEU A 352 21.26 -45.84 -17.94
CA LEU A 352 22.14 -45.73 -19.11
C LEU A 352 23.21 -44.65 -18.95
N ASN A 353 24.41 -45.00 -19.39
CA ASN A 353 25.68 -44.29 -19.27
C ASN A 353 26.08 -43.75 -20.66
N TRP A 354 26.82 -42.65 -20.72
CA TRP A 354 27.32 -42.02 -21.95
C TRP A 354 28.65 -42.65 -22.43
N ARG A 355 28.77 -43.00 -23.73
CA ARG A 355 29.93 -42.69 -24.62
C ARG A 355 29.86 -43.38 -26.01
N LEU A 356 30.36 -42.62 -27.00
CA LEU A 356 30.89 -42.99 -28.33
C LEU A 356 29.91 -43.33 -29.47
N VAL A 357 29.85 -42.48 -30.50
CA VAL A 357 30.47 -42.70 -31.84
C VAL A 357 30.69 -41.33 -32.53
N MET A 358 31.87 -41.19 -33.13
CA MET A 358 32.35 -40.10 -33.98
C MET A 358 32.26 -40.52 -35.47
N LEU A 359 32.09 -39.52 -36.35
CA LEU A 359 32.51 -39.42 -37.76
C LEU A 359 31.56 -39.80 -38.93
N SER A 360 31.68 -38.94 -39.97
CA SER A 360 31.37 -39.05 -41.41
C SER A 360 29.93 -38.73 -41.85
N THR A 361 29.59 -37.78 -42.76
CA THR A 361 30.31 -37.04 -43.84
C THR A 361 29.43 -35.90 -44.44
N ALA A 362 30.04 -34.72 -44.68
CA ALA A 362 29.86 -33.73 -45.79
C ALA A 362 28.50 -32.96 -46.08
N PRO A 363 28.53 -31.74 -46.71
CA PRO A 363 27.56 -30.63 -46.50
C PRO A 363 26.77 -30.18 -47.78
N PRO A 364 26.19 -28.95 -47.87
CA PRO A 364 24.75 -28.62 -48.08
C PRO A 364 24.32 -28.29 -49.53
N PRO A 365 23.03 -27.95 -49.79
CA PRO A 365 22.78 -26.56 -50.25
C PRO A 365 21.44 -25.90 -49.80
N ASN A 366 21.47 -24.57 -49.86
CA ASN A 366 20.40 -23.58 -49.66
C ASN A 366 19.06 -23.88 -50.35
N ILE A 367 17.94 -23.39 -49.78
CA ILE A 367 17.01 -22.41 -50.40
C ILE A 367 15.90 -22.01 -49.40
N TYR A 368 15.49 -20.75 -49.54
CA TYR A 368 14.54 -19.94 -48.80
C TYR A 368 13.11 -20.51 -48.65
N HIS A 369 12.41 -19.97 -47.63
CA HIS A 369 10.97 -20.06 -47.29
C HIS A 369 10.46 -21.35 -46.63
N LEU A 370 10.14 -21.27 -45.32
CA LEU A 370 8.88 -21.76 -44.74
C LEU A 370 8.72 -21.35 -43.26
N HIS A 371 7.58 -20.70 -42.99
CA HIS A 371 6.82 -20.55 -41.75
C HIS A 371 7.53 -20.70 -40.38
N ILE A 372 7.81 -19.56 -39.74
CA ILE A 372 7.74 -19.46 -38.28
C ILE A 372 6.26 -19.27 -37.92
N MET A 373 5.51 -20.38 -37.86
CA MET A 373 4.25 -20.42 -37.13
C MET A 373 4.57 -20.42 -35.62
N ASN A 374 4.46 -19.23 -35.05
CA ASN A 374 3.86 -18.93 -33.75
C ASN A 374 3.78 -20.05 -32.69
N LEU A 375 4.91 -20.41 -32.08
CA LEU A 375 4.96 -21.28 -30.89
C LEU A 375 4.58 -20.57 -29.58
N LYS A 376 4.27 -19.25 -29.60
CA LYS A 376 3.70 -18.53 -28.44
C LYS A 376 2.18 -18.71 -28.30
N ASN A 377 1.47 -19.02 -29.39
CA ASN A 377 0.03 -19.27 -29.35
C ASN A 377 -0.36 -20.71 -28.96
N LEU A 378 0.61 -21.63 -28.88
CA LEU A 378 0.37 -23.02 -28.45
C LEU A 378 0.40 -23.19 -26.92
N TRP A 379 0.97 -22.23 -26.18
CA TRP A 379 0.92 -22.25 -24.71
C TRP A 379 -0.43 -21.74 -24.16
N HIS A 380 -1.11 -20.85 -24.89
CA HIS A 380 -2.47 -20.41 -24.55
C HIS A 380 -3.58 -21.36 -25.06
N ALA A 381 -3.30 -22.21 -26.06
CA ALA A 381 -4.28 -23.18 -26.58
C ALA A 381 -4.30 -24.53 -25.83
N LEU A 382 -3.34 -24.81 -24.94
CA LEU A 382 -3.23 -26.07 -24.20
C LEU A 382 -3.66 -25.98 -22.72
N GLN A 383 -4.23 -24.86 -22.27
CA GLN A 383 -4.84 -24.73 -20.94
C GLN A 383 -6.37 -25.03 -20.91
N PHE A 384 -6.96 -25.51 -22.01
CA PHE A 384 -8.39 -25.87 -22.06
C PHE A 384 -8.65 -27.39 -22.07
N THR A 385 -7.99 -28.17 -21.20
CA THR A 385 -8.42 -29.56 -20.91
C THR A 385 -8.16 -30.00 -19.47
N SER A 386 -8.31 -29.10 -18.50
CA SER A 386 -8.47 -29.48 -17.08
C SER A 386 -9.49 -28.55 -16.45
N GLY A 387 -10.70 -29.05 -16.23
CA GLY A 387 -11.85 -28.26 -15.75
C GLY A 387 -11.66 -27.74 -14.33
N PHE A 388 -11.16 -26.50 -14.20
CA PHE A 388 -11.24 -25.70 -12.99
C PHE A 388 -11.48 -24.22 -13.37
N PHE A 389 -12.71 -23.75 -13.09
CA PHE A 389 -13.25 -22.38 -13.13
C PHE A 389 -13.15 -21.57 -14.44
N ALA A 390 -14.26 -21.48 -15.18
CA ALA A 390 -14.49 -20.36 -16.11
C ALA A 390 -14.63 -19.05 -15.32
N PRO A 391 -13.98 -17.93 -15.71
CA PRO A 391 -14.21 -16.65 -15.06
C PRO A 391 -15.67 -16.24 -15.29
N THR A 392 -16.43 -16.13 -14.21
CA THR A 392 -17.80 -15.60 -14.25
C THR A 392 -17.75 -14.15 -14.73
N CYS A 393 -18.44 -13.84 -15.83
CA CYS A 393 -18.50 -12.47 -16.34
C CYS A 393 -19.16 -11.54 -15.30
N PRO A 394 -18.46 -10.48 -14.87
CA PRO A 394 -19.00 -9.52 -13.91
C PRO A 394 -20.00 -8.58 -14.60
N SER A 395 -20.94 -8.02 -13.83
CA SER A 395 -21.82 -6.93 -14.28
C SER A 395 -21.20 -5.54 -14.08
N GLU A 396 -20.24 -5.42 -13.15
CA GLU A 396 -19.62 -4.15 -12.76
C GLU A 396 -18.11 -4.31 -12.59
N ILE A 397 -17.36 -3.27 -12.95
CA ILE A 397 -15.91 -3.19 -12.77
C ILE A 397 -15.61 -1.88 -12.05
N HIS A 398 -15.02 -1.98 -10.85
CA HIS A 398 -14.43 -0.86 -10.12
C HIS A 398 -12.94 -1.17 -9.97
N ALA A 399 -12.06 -0.29 -10.45
CA ALA A 399 -10.62 -0.51 -10.40
C ALA A 399 -9.82 0.80 -10.33
N THR A 400 -8.72 0.77 -9.58
CA THR A 400 -7.68 1.80 -9.59
C THR A 400 -6.49 1.27 -10.39
N ILE A 401 -6.02 2.05 -11.37
CA ILE A 401 -5.03 1.68 -12.39
C ILE A 401 -3.78 2.57 -12.23
N PRO A 402 -2.57 1.99 -12.08
CA PRO A 402 -1.31 2.73 -12.12
C PRO A 402 -0.88 3.10 -13.55
N GLU A 403 0.06 4.04 -13.68
CA GLU A 403 0.53 4.54 -14.98
C GLU A 403 1.22 3.49 -15.87
N SER A 404 1.92 2.47 -15.35
CA SER A 404 2.60 1.49 -16.20
C SER A 404 1.94 0.12 -16.13
N ASP A 405 2.03 -0.65 -17.23
CA ASP A 405 1.68 -2.09 -17.32
C ASP A 405 2.49 -3.00 -16.36
N GLY A 406 3.02 -2.44 -15.27
CA GLY A 406 3.61 -3.15 -14.16
C GLY A 406 2.58 -4.04 -13.49
N HIS A 407 2.95 -5.30 -13.34
CA HIS A 407 2.21 -6.39 -12.68
C HIS A 407 1.96 -6.19 -11.17
N TRP A 408 1.87 -4.94 -10.67
CA TRP A 408 2.17 -4.62 -9.28
C TRP A 408 1.28 -3.49 -8.75
N ILE A 409 0.03 -3.79 -8.41
CA ILE A 409 -0.75 -3.11 -7.35
C ILE A 409 -1.67 -4.13 -6.69
N SER A 410 -1.67 -4.16 -5.35
CA SER A 410 -2.65 -4.88 -4.54
C SER A 410 -3.61 -3.91 -3.85
N ASP A 411 -4.57 -3.38 -4.61
CA ASP A 411 -5.82 -2.88 -4.05
C ASP A 411 -6.85 -4.03 -4.13
N ARG A 412 -7.73 -4.19 -3.13
CA ARG A 412 -8.85 -5.15 -3.16
C ARG A 412 -9.81 -4.89 -4.36
N ARG A 413 -9.67 -3.77 -5.07
CA ARG A 413 -10.36 -3.43 -6.33
C ARG A 413 -9.51 -3.58 -7.62
N SER A 414 -8.23 -3.91 -7.52
CA SER A 414 -7.32 -3.90 -8.67
C SER A 414 -7.47 -5.15 -9.56
N ARG A 415 -7.96 -4.94 -10.79
CA ARG A 415 -7.69 -5.83 -11.94
C ARG A 415 -6.62 -5.14 -12.77
N SER A 416 -5.65 -5.89 -13.29
CA SER A 416 -4.69 -5.31 -14.24
C SER A 416 -5.44 -4.75 -15.45
N ILE A 417 -4.94 -3.67 -16.05
CA ILE A 417 -5.62 -3.04 -17.18
C ILE A 417 -5.86 -4.01 -18.35
N HIS A 418 -4.93 -4.93 -18.57
CA HIS A 418 -5.05 -6.00 -19.56
C HIS A 418 -6.22 -6.95 -19.25
N GLN A 419 -6.47 -7.24 -17.97
CA GLN A 419 -7.64 -8.02 -17.56
C GLN A 419 -8.94 -7.24 -17.74
N ILE A 420 -8.96 -5.94 -17.42
CA ILE A 420 -10.14 -5.08 -17.65
C ILE A 420 -10.46 -5.06 -19.15
N HIS A 421 -9.45 -4.81 -19.98
CA HIS A 421 -9.59 -4.81 -21.44
C HIS A 421 -10.10 -6.15 -21.97
N SER A 422 -9.51 -7.28 -21.55
CA SER A 422 -9.96 -8.61 -21.95
C SER A 422 -11.39 -8.91 -21.51
N LEU A 423 -11.79 -8.46 -20.32
CA LEU A 423 -13.17 -8.61 -19.85
C LEU A 423 -14.15 -7.76 -20.66
N LEU A 424 -13.79 -6.52 -21.01
CA LEU A 424 -14.63 -5.68 -21.88
C LEU A 424 -14.78 -6.26 -23.29
N GLU A 425 -13.76 -6.95 -23.81
CA GLU A 425 -13.82 -7.66 -25.10
C GLU A 425 -14.66 -8.94 -25.05
N THR A 426 -14.65 -9.66 -23.92
CA THR A 426 -15.21 -11.03 -23.84
C THR A 426 -16.54 -11.12 -23.09
N CYS A 427 -16.85 -10.18 -22.19
CA CYS A 427 -18.03 -10.23 -21.32
C CYS A 427 -19.08 -9.20 -21.74
N PRO A 428 -20.19 -9.61 -22.39
CA PRO A 428 -21.24 -8.68 -22.82
C PRO A 428 -22.10 -8.12 -21.68
N GLY A 429 -22.06 -8.74 -20.50
CA GLY A 429 -22.93 -8.40 -19.37
C GLY A 429 -22.47 -7.23 -18.50
N ILE A 430 -21.33 -6.61 -18.80
CA ILE A 430 -20.80 -5.48 -18.02
C ILE A 430 -21.62 -4.23 -18.36
N THR A 431 -22.17 -3.57 -17.33
CA THR A 431 -22.96 -2.32 -17.46
C THR A 431 -22.33 -1.14 -16.74
N THR A 432 -21.45 -1.39 -15.78
CA THR A 432 -20.79 -0.35 -14.97
C THR A 432 -19.29 -0.48 -15.08
N LEU A 433 -18.62 0.61 -15.43
CA LEU A 433 -17.17 0.73 -15.52
C LEU A 433 -16.72 1.98 -14.76
N ASP A 434 -15.99 1.78 -13.68
CA ASP A 434 -15.49 2.82 -12.80
C ASP A 434 -13.99 2.65 -12.62
N LEU A 435 -13.23 3.52 -13.27
CA LEU A 435 -11.79 3.46 -13.38
C LEU A 435 -11.17 4.73 -12.82
N ARG A 436 -10.25 4.55 -11.88
CA ARG A 436 -9.40 5.63 -11.35
C ARG A 436 -7.97 5.44 -11.81
N PHE A 437 -7.36 6.46 -12.39
CA PHE A 437 -5.99 6.50 -12.84
C PHE A 437 -5.22 7.43 -11.91
N ALA A 438 -4.41 6.88 -11.02
CA ALA A 438 -3.69 7.64 -10.00
C ALA A 438 -2.19 7.33 -10.04
N LEU A 439 -1.34 8.26 -9.56
CA LEU A 439 0.02 7.88 -9.22
C LEU A 439 -0.11 6.99 -7.99
N ILE A 440 0.47 5.80 -8.03
CA ILE A 440 0.52 4.94 -6.84
C ILE A 440 1.97 4.55 -6.66
N GLY A 441 2.67 5.25 -5.76
CA GLY A 441 4.12 5.11 -5.57
C GLY A 441 4.94 5.98 -6.53
N CYS A 442 6.16 5.55 -6.88
CA CYS A 442 7.07 6.26 -7.79
C CYS A 442 6.71 6.11 -9.29
N VAL A 443 5.47 5.77 -9.61
CA VAL A 443 4.99 5.59 -11.00
C VAL A 443 4.43 6.95 -11.43
N GLY A 444 4.95 7.51 -12.53
CA GLY A 444 4.60 8.85 -13.04
C GLY A 444 3.16 8.98 -13.54
N PHE A 445 2.85 10.08 -14.24
CA PHE A 445 1.47 10.48 -14.59
C PHE A 445 0.81 9.61 -15.67
N PRO A 446 -0.48 9.21 -15.53
CA PRO A 446 -1.19 8.36 -16.48
C PRO A 446 -0.91 8.70 -17.96
N GLU A 447 -0.50 7.70 -18.75
CA GLU A 447 -0.18 7.88 -20.16
C GLU A 447 -1.24 7.27 -21.08
N ARG A 448 -1.12 7.55 -22.37
CA ARG A 448 -2.01 7.00 -23.40
C ARG A 448 -2.11 5.47 -23.41
N TRP A 449 -1.08 4.76 -22.97
CA TRP A 449 -1.06 3.29 -22.93
C TRP A 449 -1.73 2.70 -21.68
N SER A 450 -2.17 3.53 -20.73
CA SER A 450 -2.82 3.09 -19.50
C SER A 450 -4.20 2.46 -19.73
N LEU A 451 -4.73 2.45 -20.96
CA LEU A 451 -5.77 1.54 -21.46
C LEU A 451 -5.26 0.95 -22.79
N PRO A 452 -5.07 -0.36 -22.95
CA PRO A 452 -4.38 -0.95 -24.10
C PRO A 452 -5.27 -1.05 -25.35
N LEU A 453 -6.03 0.01 -25.65
CA LEU A 453 -6.70 0.16 -26.94
C LEU A 453 -5.66 0.01 -28.05
N SER A 454 -5.96 -0.82 -29.05
CA SER A 454 -5.05 -1.02 -30.18
C SER A 454 -4.73 0.33 -30.82
N PRO A 455 -3.45 0.74 -30.91
CA PRO A 455 -3.06 1.98 -31.57
C PRO A 455 -3.41 2.01 -33.06
N ALA A 456 -3.61 0.84 -33.67
CA ALA A 456 -4.09 0.71 -35.05
C ALA A 456 -5.63 0.82 -35.16
N GLY A 457 -6.33 1.05 -34.05
CA GLY A 457 -7.78 0.95 -33.93
C GLY A 457 -8.28 -0.50 -33.98
N GLY A 458 -9.61 -0.65 -34.08
CA GLY A 458 -10.27 -1.94 -34.31
C GLY A 458 -10.65 -2.74 -33.07
N THR A 459 -10.27 -2.29 -31.86
CA THR A 459 -10.83 -2.84 -30.62
C THR A 459 -12.35 -2.68 -30.62
N LYS A 460 -13.07 -3.69 -30.12
CA LYS A 460 -14.53 -3.65 -29.93
C LYS A 460 -14.89 -4.30 -28.61
N TYR A 461 -15.55 -3.57 -27.73
CA TYR A 461 -16.07 -4.11 -26.49
C TYR A 461 -17.43 -4.77 -26.72
N ALA A 462 -17.60 -5.96 -26.15
CA ALA A 462 -18.85 -6.71 -26.20
C ALA A 462 -19.91 -6.12 -25.25
N SER A 463 -19.46 -5.37 -24.24
CA SER A 463 -20.28 -4.81 -23.17
C SER A 463 -21.07 -3.57 -23.59
N ALA A 464 -22.30 -3.45 -23.11
CA ALA A 464 -23.13 -2.26 -23.26
C ALA A 464 -23.10 -1.41 -21.97
N ILE A 465 -22.05 -0.61 -21.83
CA ILE A 465 -21.82 0.22 -20.63
C ILE A 465 -22.91 1.30 -20.51
N ARG A 466 -23.51 1.38 -19.32
CA ARG A 466 -24.53 2.37 -18.94
C ARG A 466 -24.01 3.39 -17.93
N HIS A 467 -23.01 3.01 -17.15
CA HIS A 467 -22.38 3.87 -16.14
C HIS A 467 -20.87 3.85 -16.38
N LEU A 468 -20.29 5.01 -16.69
CA LEU A 468 -18.87 5.18 -16.96
C LEU A 468 -18.33 6.26 -16.02
N SER A 469 -17.33 5.92 -15.22
CA SER A 469 -16.57 6.83 -14.38
C SER A 469 -15.11 6.68 -14.72
N LEU A 470 -14.48 7.79 -15.14
CA LEU A 470 -13.06 7.87 -15.46
C LEU A 470 -12.47 9.02 -14.65
N ASP A 471 -11.65 8.68 -13.67
CA ASP A 471 -10.95 9.60 -12.78
C ASP A 471 -9.46 9.60 -13.13
N GLY A 472 -8.82 10.75 -13.32
CA GLY A 472 -7.42 10.89 -13.72
C GLY A 472 -7.08 10.47 -15.17
N TYR A 473 -8.08 10.26 -16.04
CA TYR A 473 -7.86 9.83 -17.43
C TYR A 473 -7.88 10.98 -18.45
N ASN A 474 -6.81 11.12 -19.24
CA ASN A 474 -6.72 12.18 -20.25
C ASN A 474 -7.15 11.72 -21.66
N PHE A 475 -8.27 12.26 -22.13
CA PHE A 475 -8.84 11.97 -23.46
C PHE A 475 -8.05 12.57 -24.64
N GLY A 476 -7.32 13.67 -24.44
CA GLY A 476 -6.66 14.41 -25.52
C GLY A 476 -5.24 13.95 -25.82
N ASP A 477 -4.74 12.94 -25.13
CA ASP A 477 -3.36 12.51 -25.27
C ASP A 477 -3.05 11.86 -26.62
N SER A 478 -1.87 12.23 -27.14
CA SER A 478 -1.31 11.69 -28.38
C SER A 478 0.10 11.13 -28.17
N GLU A 479 0.37 9.98 -28.80
CA GLU A 479 1.47 9.05 -28.53
C GLU A 479 2.87 9.66 -28.38
N LEU A 480 3.22 10.67 -29.19
CA LEU A 480 4.62 11.05 -29.39
C LEU A 480 5.30 11.63 -28.14
N ASN A 481 4.54 12.24 -27.23
CA ASN A 481 5.16 12.91 -26.07
C ASN A 481 5.67 11.94 -25.01
N TYR A 482 5.09 10.73 -24.93
CA TYR A 482 5.39 9.75 -23.89
C TYR A 482 6.48 8.75 -24.31
N ILE A 483 6.50 8.36 -25.58
CA ILE A 483 7.36 7.26 -26.07
C ILE A 483 8.61 7.75 -26.82
N LYS A 484 8.81 9.05 -26.99
CA LYS A 484 9.99 9.60 -27.68
C LYS A 484 11.24 9.52 -26.80
N LEU A 485 12.40 9.33 -27.43
CA LEU A 485 13.68 9.43 -26.75
C LEU A 485 13.92 10.89 -26.31
N ALA A 486 14.04 11.12 -25.00
CA ALA A 486 14.23 12.45 -24.41
C ALA A 486 15.65 13.03 -24.62
N GLY A 487 16.61 12.20 -25.03
CA GLY A 487 18.00 12.56 -25.30
C GLY A 487 18.89 11.31 -25.35
N TRP A 488 20.10 11.42 -25.90
CA TRP A 488 21.00 10.26 -26.04
C TRP A 488 21.43 9.67 -24.68
N ASP A 489 21.51 10.48 -23.63
CA ASP A 489 21.86 10.04 -22.28
C ASP A 489 20.76 9.17 -21.62
N HIS A 490 19.52 9.24 -22.13
CA HIS A 490 18.37 8.44 -21.67
C HIS A 490 18.13 7.18 -22.53
N THR A 491 19.08 6.82 -23.41
CA THR A 491 18.88 5.71 -24.37
C THR A 491 18.69 4.37 -23.68
N LEU A 492 19.44 4.10 -22.61
CA LEU A 492 19.34 2.82 -21.89
C LEU A 492 17.97 2.69 -21.24
N GLU A 493 17.55 3.72 -20.50
CA GLU A 493 16.23 3.82 -19.86
C GLU A 493 15.09 3.66 -20.87
N TRP A 494 15.17 4.35 -22.01
CA TRP A 494 14.18 4.29 -23.09
C TRP A 494 14.05 2.90 -23.72
N ILE A 495 15.16 2.14 -23.79
CA ILE A 495 15.15 0.74 -24.25
C ILE A 495 14.58 -0.17 -23.16
N THR A 496 15.06 -0.02 -21.92
CA THR A 496 14.71 -0.93 -20.82
C THR A 496 13.27 -0.75 -20.32
N SER A 497 12.67 0.43 -20.48
CA SER A 497 11.25 0.68 -20.16
C SER A 497 10.26 0.13 -21.20
N GLY A 498 10.76 -0.33 -22.35
CA GLY A 498 9.92 -0.75 -23.48
C GLY A 498 9.42 0.39 -24.37
N ASN A 499 9.73 1.66 -24.05
CA ASN A 499 9.35 2.82 -24.84
C ASN A 499 9.96 2.78 -26.26
N ALA A 500 11.17 2.23 -26.43
CA ALA A 500 11.74 1.99 -27.74
C ALA A 500 10.87 1.07 -28.62
N PHE A 501 10.26 0.05 -28.03
CA PHE A 501 9.38 -0.87 -28.75
C PHE A 501 8.01 -0.24 -29.04
N LYS A 502 7.43 0.48 -28.08
CA LYS A 502 6.21 1.29 -28.28
C LYS A 502 6.41 2.32 -29.40
N PHE A 503 7.54 3.03 -29.40
CA PHE A 503 7.92 3.99 -30.44
C PHE A 503 8.04 3.36 -31.82
N LEU A 504 8.67 2.19 -31.93
CA LEU A 504 8.76 1.48 -33.21
C LEU A 504 7.38 1.03 -33.71
N LYS A 505 6.52 0.49 -32.83
CA LYS A 505 5.13 0.16 -33.16
C LYS A 505 4.37 1.38 -33.66
N TRP A 506 4.44 2.50 -32.93
CA TRP A 506 3.83 3.76 -33.32
C TRP A 506 4.35 4.26 -34.67
N ARG A 507 5.66 4.23 -34.89
CA ARG A 507 6.30 4.75 -36.11
C ARG A 507 5.86 4.01 -37.37
N LEU A 508 5.51 2.73 -37.24
CA LEU A 508 5.04 1.86 -38.32
C LEU A 508 3.55 2.03 -38.65
N LEU A 509 2.79 2.77 -37.83
CA LEU A 509 1.38 3.04 -38.10
C LEU A 509 1.19 4.05 -39.26
N PRO A 510 0.09 3.92 -40.03
CA PRO A 510 -0.35 4.94 -40.97
C PRO A 510 -0.50 6.32 -40.31
N GLN A 511 -0.34 7.40 -41.09
CA GLN A 511 -0.34 8.76 -40.56
C GLN A 511 -1.67 9.14 -39.87
N ASP A 512 -2.80 8.67 -40.39
CA ASP A 512 -4.13 8.83 -39.82
C ASP A 512 -4.29 8.14 -38.46
N GLN A 513 -3.67 6.97 -38.26
CA GLN A 513 -3.71 6.27 -36.96
C GLN A 513 -2.80 6.91 -35.91
N ARG A 514 -1.67 7.48 -36.34
CA ARG A 514 -0.71 8.13 -35.42
C ARG A 514 -1.24 9.40 -34.77
N VAL A 515 -2.24 10.05 -35.36
CA VAL A 515 -2.83 11.30 -34.86
C VAL A 515 -4.11 11.12 -34.05
N LYS A 516 -4.72 9.93 -34.09
CA LYS A 516 -5.92 9.62 -33.29
C LYS A 516 -5.67 9.91 -31.83
N THR A 517 -6.64 10.47 -31.14
CA THR A 517 -6.65 10.71 -29.68
C THR A 517 -7.21 9.51 -28.92
N ASN A 518 -7.04 9.50 -27.60
CA ASN A 518 -7.66 8.49 -26.73
C ASN A 518 -9.18 8.47 -26.86
N LEU A 519 -9.81 9.63 -26.99
CA LEU A 519 -11.25 9.74 -27.20
C LEU A 519 -11.70 9.03 -28.48
N GLU A 520 -10.99 9.21 -29.59
CA GLU A 520 -11.35 8.58 -30.86
C GLU A 520 -11.22 7.05 -30.79
N LEU A 521 -10.20 6.53 -30.09
CA LEU A 521 -10.07 5.10 -29.84
C LEU A 521 -11.22 4.55 -28.97
N TRP A 522 -11.65 5.32 -27.95
CA TRP A 522 -12.82 4.98 -27.14
C TRP A 522 -14.11 4.95 -27.97
N LEU A 523 -14.32 5.96 -28.82
CA LEU A 523 -15.47 6.04 -29.72
C LEU A 523 -15.49 4.90 -30.76
N GLU A 524 -14.33 4.34 -31.10
CA GLU A 524 -14.23 3.13 -31.90
C GLU A 524 -14.54 1.86 -31.09
N ALA A 525 -14.09 1.79 -29.84
CA ALA A 525 -14.19 0.60 -29.01
C ALA A 525 -15.57 0.36 -28.41
N MET A 526 -16.32 1.41 -28.07
CA MET A 526 -17.56 1.33 -27.29
C MET A 526 -18.70 2.13 -27.93
N ASP A 527 -19.94 1.66 -27.77
CA ASP A 527 -21.13 2.46 -28.05
C ASP A 527 -21.54 3.31 -26.83
N PHE A 528 -21.42 4.63 -26.96
CA PHE A 528 -21.82 5.60 -25.94
C PHE A 528 -23.32 5.91 -25.94
N SER A 529 -24.08 5.44 -26.93
CA SER A 529 -25.50 5.79 -27.10
C SER A 529 -26.39 5.36 -25.94
N GLN A 530 -25.99 4.32 -25.20
CA GLN A 530 -26.71 3.73 -24.08
C GLN A 530 -26.27 4.27 -22.71
N LEU A 531 -25.27 5.16 -22.68
CA LEU A 531 -24.71 5.67 -21.44
C LEU A 531 -25.73 6.56 -20.72
N ARG A 532 -26.01 6.24 -19.45
CA ARG A 532 -26.95 6.96 -18.58
C ARG A 532 -26.24 7.84 -17.56
N SER A 533 -25.04 7.45 -17.13
CA SER A 533 -24.22 8.21 -16.19
C SER A 533 -22.78 8.27 -16.70
N LEU A 534 -22.20 9.46 -16.65
CA LEU A 534 -20.83 9.76 -17.03
C LEU A 534 -20.16 10.59 -15.94
N SER A 535 -19.03 10.13 -15.41
CA SER A 535 -18.13 10.93 -14.59
C SER A 535 -16.78 11.06 -15.28
N ILE A 536 -16.30 12.29 -15.43
CA ILE A 536 -14.97 12.63 -15.96
C ILE A 536 -14.31 13.56 -14.95
N ARG A 537 -13.35 13.04 -14.19
CA ARG A 537 -12.50 13.81 -13.27
C ARG A 537 -11.08 13.76 -13.79
N CYS A 538 -10.40 14.90 -13.87
CA CYS A 538 -9.15 14.99 -14.60
C CYS A 538 -8.31 16.16 -14.11
N ASP A 539 -7.41 15.90 -13.16
CA ASP A 539 -6.54 16.93 -12.56
C ASP A 539 -5.54 17.57 -13.53
N SER A 540 -5.37 16.99 -14.71
CA SER A 540 -4.37 17.40 -15.70
C SER A 540 -4.93 17.62 -17.10
N CYS A 541 -6.24 17.78 -17.25
CA CYS A 541 -6.89 18.02 -18.55
C CYS A 541 -6.45 19.36 -19.15
N ARG A 542 -5.31 19.35 -19.85
CA ARG A 542 -4.80 20.49 -20.60
C ARG A 542 -5.89 20.94 -21.59
N ASN A 543 -6.07 22.27 -21.75
CA ASN A 543 -7.09 22.95 -22.58
C ASN A 543 -7.40 22.36 -23.98
N LYS A 544 -6.59 21.47 -24.54
CA LYS A 544 -6.85 20.80 -25.83
C LYS A 544 -7.82 19.62 -25.72
N SER A 545 -8.00 19.02 -24.54
CA SER A 545 -8.83 17.81 -24.37
C SER A 545 -10.33 18.12 -24.29
N THR A 546 -10.74 19.24 -23.69
CA THR A 546 -12.15 19.58 -23.47
C THR A 546 -12.92 19.94 -24.73
N ASP A 547 -12.28 20.69 -25.63
CA ASP A 547 -12.78 20.99 -26.99
C ASP A 547 -13.15 19.72 -27.76
N LEU A 548 -12.31 18.69 -27.66
CA LEU A 548 -12.51 17.41 -28.33
C LEU A 548 -13.68 16.65 -27.71
N ILE A 549 -13.78 16.62 -26.38
CA ILE A 549 -14.88 15.96 -25.66
C ILE A 549 -16.22 16.63 -26.01
N ALA A 550 -16.29 17.97 -26.01
CA ALA A 550 -17.46 18.72 -26.42
C ALA A 550 -17.89 18.40 -27.86
N LYS A 551 -16.95 18.37 -28.81
CA LYS A 551 -17.26 18.19 -30.23
C LYS A 551 -17.55 16.74 -30.62
N LEU A 552 -16.83 15.78 -30.05
CA LEU A 552 -16.86 14.38 -30.49
C LEU A 552 -17.67 13.47 -29.55
N LEU A 553 -17.61 13.69 -28.23
CA LEU A 553 -18.29 12.83 -27.26
C LEU A 553 -19.74 13.26 -27.02
N ALA A 554 -20.01 14.54 -26.80
CA ALA A 554 -21.36 15.02 -26.48
C ALA A 554 -22.45 14.56 -27.48
N PRO A 555 -22.23 14.60 -28.82
CA PRO A 555 -23.22 14.11 -29.79
C PRO A 555 -23.51 12.61 -29.69
N LYS A 556 -22.68 11.84 -28.99
CA LYS A 556 -22.79 10.38 -28.81
C LYS A 556 -23.50 9.99 -27.52
N LEU A 557 -24.01 10.95 -26.75
CA LEU A 557 -24.61 10.76 -25.42
C LEU A 557 -26.13 11.07 -25.36
N PRO A 558 -26.99 10.56 -26.26
CA PRO A 558 -28.43 10.89 -26.26
C PRO A 558 -29.19 10.37 -25.04
N SER A 559 -28.67 9.34 -24.36
CA SER A 559 -29.32 8.69 -23.21
C SER A 559 -28.83 9.19 -21.85
N LEU A 560 -27.89 10.15 -21.84
CA LEU A 560 -27.26 10.62 -20.60
C LEU A 560 -28.29 11.32 -19.70
N ARG A 561 -28.26 11.00 -18.42
CA ARG A 561 -29.14 11.58 -17.37
C ARG A 561 -28.37 12.09 -16.16
N SER A 562 -27.17 11.57 -15.90
CA SER A 562 -26.32 12.00 -14.79
C SER A 562 -24.94 12.34 -15.33
N LEU A 563 -24.46 13.55 -15.05
CA LEU A 563 -23.15 14.03 -15.46
C LEU A 563 -22.37 14.52 -14.25
N SER A 564 -21.14 14.05 -14.09
CA SER A 564 -20.18 14.54 -13.11
C SER A 564 -18.91 14.97 -13.82
N VAL A 565 -18.50 16.21 -13.65
CA VAL A 565 -17.31 16.79 -14.28
C VAL A 565 -16.53 17.64 -13.30
N GLU A 566 -15.25 17.84 -13.59
CA GLU A 566 -14.34 18.64 -12.79
C GLU A 566 -13.58 19.63 -13.66
N GLY A 567 -13.35 20.83 -13.14
CA GLY A 567 -12.59 21.91 -13.77
C GLY A 567 -13.45 22.93 -14.54
N PRO A 568 -12.99 24.19 -14.63
CA PRO A 568 -13.74 25.28 -15.27
C PRO A 568 -13.87 25.11 -16.79
N GLU A 569 -12.93 24.41 -17.42
CA GLU A 569 -12.89 24.14 -18.87
C GLU A 569 -13.99 23.22 -19.39
N MET A 570 -14.80 22.62 -18.51
CA MET A 570 -15.87 21.68 -18.88
C MET A 570 -17.18 22.35 -19.29
N LEU A 571 -17.26 23.69 -19.23
CA LEU A 571 -18.48 24.45 -19.60
C LEU A 571 -18.99 24.10 -20.99
N ASP A 572 -18.12 24.14 -22.01
CA ASP A 572 -18.51 23.87 -23.40
C ASP A 572 -19.04 22.44 -23.58
N PHE A 573 -18.51 21.47 -22.83
CA PHE A 573 -19.00 20.11 -22.84
C PHE A 573 -20.39 20.01 -22.21
N ILE A 574 -20.61 20.63 -21.05
CA ILE A 574 -21.93 20.69 -20.39
C ILE A 574 -22.95 21.29 -21.37
N LEU A 575 -22.66 22.44 -21.98
CA LEU A 575 -23.57 23.10 -22.91
C LEU A 575 -23.83 22.30 -24.20
N ALA A 576 -22.86 21.48 -24.63
CA ALA A 576 -22.99 20.59 -25.78
C ALA A 576 -23.91 19.39 -25.53
N ILE A 577 -24.17 19.02 -24.26
CA ILE A 577 -25.17 18.00 -23.92
C ILE A 577 -26.57 18.49 -24.34
N PRO A 578 -27.46 17.58 -24.80
CA PRO A 578 -28.82 17.96 -25.17
C PRO A 578 -29.53 18.70 -24.04
N ALA A 579 -30.16 19.84 -24.37
CA ALA A 579 -30.90 20.65 -23.41
C ALA A 579 -31.94 19.81 -22.64
N ASP A 580 -32.08 20.10 -21.35
CA ASP A 580 -33.06 19.45 -20.46
C ASP A 580 -33.03 17.90 -20.46
N SER A 581 -31.86 17.31 -20.76
CA SER A 581 -31.67 15.86 -20.73
C SER A 581 -31.12 15.35 -19.40
N LEU A 582 -30.47 16.20 -18.60
CA LEU A 582 -29.84 15.81 -17.34
C LEU A 582 -30.83 15.88 -16.16
N ASN A 583 -30.88 14.82 -15.37
CA ASN A 583 -31.55 14.77 -14.08
C ASN A 583 -30.60 15.14 -12.93
N GLN A 584 -29.31 14.86 -13.10
CA GLN A 584 -28.28 15.14 -12.10
C GLN A 584 -27.07 15.78 -12.77
N LEU A 585 -26.56 16.86 -12.17
CA LEU A 585 -25.32 17.50 -12.56
C LEU A 585 -24.45 17.75 -11.33
N THR A 586 -23.24 17.20 -11.34
CA THR A 586 -22.17 17.50 -10.39
C THR A 586 -21.05 18.22 -11.14
N TRP A 587 -20.74 19.45 -10.75
CA TRP A 587 -19.62 20.21 -11.28
C TRP A 587 -18.70 20.63 -10.13
N ILE A 588 -17.51 20.01 -10.12
CA ILE A 588 -16.44 20.28 -9.16
C ILE A 588 -15.45 21.28 -9.76
N GLU A 589 -14.94 22.23 -8.97
CA GLU A 589 -14.09 23.34 -9.45
C GLU A 589 -14.68 24.07 -10.68
N PRO A 590 -15.96 24.50 -10.66
CA PRO A 590 -16.57 25.16 -11.81
C PRO A 590 -15.99 26.55 -12.07
N GLN A 591 -16.29 27.10 -13.24
CA GLN A 591 -16.04 28.52 -13.48
C GLN A 591 -17.08 29.36 -12.70
N TYR A 592 -16.63 30.09 -11.68
CA TYR A 592 -17.51 30.93 -10.87
C TYR A 592 -17.75 32.28 -11.55
N SER A 593 -18.84 32.37 -12.29
CA SER A 593 -19.42 33.63 -12.75
C SER A 593 -20.94 33.55 -12.78
N GLU A 594 -21.61 34.69 -12.62
CA GLU A 594 -23.08 34.77 -12.76
C GLU A 594 -23.55 34.22 -14.11
N GLU A 595 -22.81 34.58 -15.18
CA GLU A 595 -23.11 34.17 -16.55
C GLU A 595 -23.00 32.65 -16.73
N THR A 596 -21.92 32.03 -16.24
CA THR A 596 -21.69 30.59 -16.35
C THR A 596 -22.81 29.80 -15.67
N PHE A 597 -23.16 30.17 -14.44
CA PHE A 597 -24.20 29.46 -13.69
C PHE A 597 -25.56 29.60 -14.36
N ARG A 598 -25.90 30.81 -14.81
CA ARG A 598 -27.14 31.09 -15.53
C ARG A 598 -27.22 30.29 -16.83
N LEU A 599 -26.15 30.25 -17.63
CA LEU A 599 -26.10 29.47 -18.87
C LEU A 599 -26.37 27.98 -18.64
N VAL A 600 -25.78 27.38 -17.60
CA VAL A 600 -26.00 25.96 -17.30
C VAL A 600 -27.42 25.69 -16.85
N LEU A 601 -27.99 26.53 -15.97
CA LEU A 601 -29.36 26.32 -15.52
C LEU A 601 -30.42 26.66 -16.58
N GLU A 602 -30.19 27.66 -17.42
CA GLU A 602 -31.06 27.92 -18.58
C GLU A 602 -31.05 26.74 -19.56
N ARG A 603 -29.94 26.00 -19.62
CA ARG A 603 -29.76 24.84 -20.51
C ARG A 603 -30.35 23.54 -19.96
N HIS A 604 -30.24 23.29 -18.65
CA HIS A 604 -30.59 22.00 -18.04
C HIS A 604 -31.49 22.09 -16.80
N GLY A 605 -31.63 23.27 -16.20
CA GLY A 605 -32.28 23.44 -14.90
C GLY A 605 -33.73 22.94 -14.86
N SER A 606 -34.46 22.98 -15.98
CA SER A 606 -35.85 22.52 -16.02
C SER A 606 -36.02 21.01 -15.81
N SER A 607 -34.98 20.22 -16.08
CA SER A 607 -34.95 18.76 -15.90
C SER A 607 -34.19 18.32 -14.65
N LEU A 608 -33.32 19.16 -14.09
CA LEU A 608 -32.47 18.82 -12.95
C LEU A 608 -33.31 18.55 -11.68
N ALA A 609 -33.07 17.38 -11.09
CA ALA A 609 -33.53 17.00 -9.76
C ALA A 609 -32.41 17.12 -8.73
N GLU A 610 -31.14 17.01 -9.14
CA GLU A 610 -29.97 17.11 -8.26
C GLU A 610 -28.91 18.01 -8.90
N LEU A 611 -28.41 18.97 -8.13
CA LEU A 611 -27.34 19.88 -8.55
C LEU A 611 -26.28 19.94 -7.46
N GLU A 612 -25.05 19.63 -7.83
CA GLU A 612 -23.87 19.85 -7.00
C GLU A 612 -22.93 20.81 -7.72
N TRP A 613 -22.67 21.94 -7.08
CA TRP A 613 -21.83 23.01 -7.60
C TRP A 613 -20.89 23.43 -6.48
N ARG A 614 -19.67 22.90 -6.49
CA ARG A 614 -18.72 23.14 -5.39
C ARG A 614 -17.27 23.17 -5.84
N SER A 615 -16.45 23.76 -5.00
CA SER A 615 -15.00 23.75 -5.09
C SER A 615 -14.39 22.89 -3.98
N ALA A 616 -13.10 22.65 -4.03
CA ALA A 616 -12.31 22.18 -2.92
C ALA A 616 -11.85 23.35 -2.02
N GLU A 617 -11.45 23.05 -0.79
CA GLU A 617 -10.87 24.06 0.10
C GLU A 617 -9.40 24.26 -0.20
N THR A 618 -8.91 25.50 -0.11
CA THR A 618 -7.48 25.79 -0.33
C THR A 618 -6.95 26.74 0.74
N LEU A 619 -5.64 26.69 1.01
CA LEU A 619 -4.97 27.70 1.86
C LEU A 619 -4.86 29.07 1.22
N TYR A 620 -4.90 29.13 -0.11
CA TYR A 620 -4.44 30.30 -0.84
C TYR A 620 -5.59 31.27 -1.16
N ARG A 621 -6.82 30.76 -1.26
CA ARG A 621 -8.00 31.54 -1.59
C ARG A 621 -9.24 31.01 -0.88
N PRO A 622 -10.18 31.88 -0.50
CA PRO A 622 -11.48 31.45 -0.02
C PRO A 622 -12.24 30.71 -1.13
N ARG A 623 -13.12 29.78 -0.76
CA ARG A 623 -14.01 29.11 -1.71
C ARG A 623 -14.81 30.18 -2.49
N PRO A 624 -14.85 30.10 -3.81
CA PRO A 624 -15.68 31.02 -4.59
C PRO A 624 -17.16 30.77 -4.30
N LEU A 625 -17.93 31.86 -4.15
CA LEU A 625 -19.35 31.81 -3.79
C LEU A 625 -20.25 32.13 -4.97
N LEU A 626 -21.46 31.58 -4.97
CA LEU A 626 -22.49 31.97 -5.93
C LEU A 626 -22.95 33.41 -5.67
N PRO A 627 -23.05 34.27 -6.70
CA PRO A 627 -23.55 35.63 -6.55
C PRO A 627 -24.99 35.66 -6.01
N VAL A 628 -25.29 36.64 -5.15
CA VAL A 628 -26.61 36.83 -4.53
C VAL A 628 -27.79 36.85 -5.55
N PRO A 629 -27.70 37.50 -6.73
CA PRO A 629 -28.80 37.49 -7.70
C PRO A 629 -29.15 36.08 -8.18
N ILE A 630 -28.15 35.22 -8.34
CA ILE A 630 -28.33 33.83 -8.75
C ILE A 630 -29.02 33.03 -7.64
N LEU A 631 -28.60 33.21 -6.39
CA LEU A 631 -29.21 32.52 -5.24
C LEU A 631 -30.73 32.78 -5.17
N GLN A 632 -31.17 33.99 -5.54
CA GLN A 632 -32.59 34.38 -5.58
C GLN A 632 -33.36 33.76 -6.76
N ASP A 633 -32.68 33.44 -7.86
CA ASP A 633 -33.27 32.98 -9.11
C ASP A 633 -33.33 31.43 -9.25
N ILE A 634 -32.69 30.66 -8.36
CA ILE A 634 -32.59 29.19 -8.46
C ILE A 634 -33.96 28.53 -8.66
N ARG A 635 -35.00 28.97 -7.96
CA ARG A 635 -36.36 28.42 -8.05
C ARG A 635 -36.99 28.55 -9.42
N HIS A 636 -36.63 29.60 -10.15
CA HIS A 636 -37.13 29.85 -11.50
C HIS A 636 -36.30 29.08 -12.53
N LEU A 637 -34.99 29.02 -12.32
CA LEU A 637 -34.05 28.36 -13.22
C LEU A 637 -34.08 26.83 -13.09
N ALA A 638 -34.28 26.29 -11.88
CA ALA A 638 -34.30 24.87 -11.56
C ALA A 638 -35.51 24.46 -10.70
N PRO A 639 -36.75 24.56 -11.22
CA PRO A 639 -37.98 24.41 -10.43
C PRO A 639 -38.27 22.99 -9.92
N ARG A 640 -37.53 21.97 -10.40
CA ARG A 640 -37.73 20.55 -10.02
C ARG A 640 -36.67 20.02 -9.07
N LEU A 641 -35.78 20.90 -8.60
CA LEU A 641 -34.65 20.50 -7.78
C LEU A 641 -35.12 19.91 -6.46
N ARG A 642 -34.58 18.75 -6.10
CA ARG A 642 -34.83 18.01 -4.85
C ARG A 642 -33.61 17.99 -3.96
N ALA A 643 -32.41 17.98 -4.56
CA ALA A 643 -31.15 18.09 -3.84
C ALA A 643 -30.27 19.21 -4.41
N LEU A 644 -29.71 20.04 -3.53
CA LEU A 644 -28.79 21.11 -3.87
C LEU A 644 -27.54 21.00 -3.00
N THR A 645 -26.36 21.03 -3.61
CA THR A 645 -25.06 21.10 -2.94
C THR A 645 -24.30 22.33 -3.39
N ILE A 646 -23.89 23.17 -2.44
CA ILE A 646 -23.23 24.46 -2.71
C ILE A 646 -22.18 24.78 -1.64
N ASP A 647 -21.26 25.69 -1.98
CA ASP A 647 -20.31 26.29 -1.04
C ASP A 647 -20.87 27.53 -0.35
N MET A 648 -20.47 27.75 0.90
CA MET A 648 -20.69 28.97 1.67
C MET A 648 -19.45 29.28 2.53
N ASN A 649 -19.08 30.55 2.66
CA ASN A 649 -17.96 30.95 3.53
C ASN A 649 -18.47 31.57 4.82
N ARG A 650 -17.75 31.34 5.92
CA ARG A 650 -18.03 32.00 7.19
C ARG A 650 -17.53 33.46 7.14
N HIS A 651 -18.23 34.35 7.83
CA HIS A 651 -17.75 35.72 8.02
C HIS A 651 -16.96 35.81 9.31
N ASN A 652 -15.63 35.81 9.23
CA ASN A 652 -14.70 35.91 10.37
C ASN A 652 -14.97 34.85 11.47
N THR A 653 -15.91 35.15 12.37
CA THR A 653 -16.29 34.39 13.56
C THR A 653 -17.79 34.03 13.61
N SER A 654 -18.54 34.18 12.51
CA SER A 654 -19.98 33.91 12.46
C SER A 654 -20.43 33.16 11.21
N TRP A 655 -21.55 32.44 11.34
CA TRP A 655 -22.25 31.82 10.21
C TRP A 655 -22.75 32.87 9.19
N PRO A 656 -22.79 32.55 7.88
CA PRO A 656 -23.27 33.45 6.83
C PRO A 656 -24.81 33.46 6.77
N LEU A 657 -25.45 33.91 7.84
CA LEU A 657 -26.91 33.82 8.00
C LEU A 657 -27.68 34.63 6.95
N ASP A 658 -27.14 35.76 6.49
CA ASP A 658 -27.78 36.60 5.46
C ASP A 658 -27.76 35.93 4.08
N ASP A 659 -26.66 35.29 3.71
CA ASP A 659 -26.53 34.52 2.47
C ASP A 659 -27.43 33.28 2.50
N ILE A 660 -27.48 32.60 3.65
CA ILE A 660 -28.40 31.48 3.87
C ILE A 660 -29.85 31.96 3.73
N ALA A 661 -30.24 33.04 4.39
CA ALA A 661 -31.59 33.57 4.29
C ALA A 661 -31.95 33.99 2.84
N THR A 662 -30.96 34.44 2.06
CA THR A 662 -31.15 34.77 0.66
C THR A 662 -31.33 33.52 -0.20
N LEU A 663 -30.49 32.50 -0.03
CA LEU A 663 -30.67 31.19 -0.65
C LEU A 663 -32.06 30.62 -0.35
N MET A 664 -32.47 30.64 0.92
CA MET A 664 -33.75 30.04 1.34
C MET A 664 -34.97 30.68 0.65
N LYS A 665 -34.89 31.96 0.28
CA LYS A 665 -35.94 32.63 -0.50
C LYS A 665 -35.96 32.22 -1.97
N GLY A 666 -34.81 31.80 -2.48
CA GLY A 666 -34.60 31.50 -3.89
C GLY A 666 -34.60 30.02 -4.24
N ILE A 667 -34.66 29.09 -3.29
CA ILE A 667 -34.81 27.65 -3.58
C ILE A 667 -36.26 27.27 -3.95
N PRO A 668 -36.46 26.19 -4.74
CA PRO A 668 -37.80 25.70 -5.05
C PRO A 668 -38.43 24.92 -3.89
N ASP A 669 -39.77 24.94 -3.79
CA ASP A 669 -40.55 24.23 -2.77
C ASP A 669 -40.41 22.69 -2.87
N THR A 670 -39.83 22.18 -3.97
CA THR A 670 -39.52 20.76 -4.17
C THR A 670 -38.22 20.32 -3.50
N LEU A 671 -37.41 21.26 -3.01
CA LEU A 671 -36.12 20.95 -2.40
C LEU A 671 -36.32 20.32 -1.03
N SER A 672 -35.85 19.07 -0.90
CA SER A 672 -35.94 18.30 0.35
C SER A 672 -34.57 18.03 0.99
N ASN A 673 -33.49 18.05 0.21
CA ASN A 673 -32.13 17.83 0.68
C ASN A 673 -31.23 19.03 0.32
N LEU A 674 -30.61 19.64 1.33
CA LEU A 674 -29.65 20.72 1.16
C LEU A 674 -28.30 20.33 1.75
N LYS A 675 -27.24 20.41 0.95
CA LYS A 675 -25.87 20.20 1.38
C LYS A 675 -25.10 21.51 1.30
N ILE A 676 -24.43 21.89 2.38
CA ILE A 676 -23.63 23.12 2.44
C ILE A 676 -22.20 22.76 2.85
N TYR A 677 -21.25 23.16 2.03
CA TYR A 677 -19.82 23.06 2.32
C TYR A 677 -19.31 24.40 2.88
N PHE A 678 -18.82 24.37 4.10
CA PHE A 678 -18.14 25.49 4.74
C PHE A 678 -16.64 25.33 4.69
N GLU A 679 -15.94 26.47 4.76
CA GLU A 679 -14.50 26.45 5.01
C GLU A 679 -14.17 26.09 6.46
N MET A 680 -13.11 25.31 6.61
CA MET A 680 -12.45 25.04 7.89
C MET A 680 -11.31 26.03 8.16
N ALA A 681 -10.69 26.61 7.13
CA ALA A 681 -9.59 27.56 7.23
C ALA A 681 -10.05 28.92 7.76
N SER A 682 -9.37 29.46 8.77
CA SER A 682 -9.58 30.86 9.15
C SER A 682 -8.85 31.82 8.21
N GLU A 683 -9.31 33.07 8.16
CA GLU A 683 -8.56 34.17 7.51
C GLU A 683 -7.17 34.36 8.14
N TYR A 684 -7.04 34.08 9.44
CA TYR A 684 -5.75 34.14 10.13
C TYR A 684 -4.78 33.09 9.57
N ARG A 685 -5.24 31.86 9.33
CA ARG A 685 -4.44 30.82 8.68
C ARG A 685 -3.98 31.24 7.29
N ARG A 686 -4.87 31.83 6.48
CA ARG A 686 -4.55 32.31 5.13
C ARG A 686 -3.51 33.43 5.11
N GLN A 687 -3.39 34.20 6.18
CA GLN A 687 -2.41 35.28 6.31
C GLN A 687 -1.03 34.81 6.79
N LYS A 688 -0.90 33.57 7.31
CA LYS A 688 0.40 32.99 7.64
C LYS A 688 1.13 32.65 6.33
N ASN A 689 2.27 33.32 6.10
CA ASN A 689 3.09 33.15 4.90
C ASN A 689 4.08 31.96 5.00
N ASP A 690 3.95 31.10 6.02
CA ASP A 690 4.83 29.96 6.24
C ASP A 690 4.21 28.69 5.64
N PHE A 691 4.96 28.07 4.72
CA PHE A 691 4.73 26.68 4.32
C PHE A 691 5.22 25.78 5.46
N ASP A 692 4.39 25.61 6.49
CA ASP A 692 4.65 24.65 7.56
C ASP A 692 4.29 23.24 7.07
N TRP A 693 5.29 22.55 6.51
CA TRP A 693 5.19 21.17 6.01
C TRP A 693 5.06 20.14 7.13
N ASP A 694 5.30 20.53 8.38
CA ASP A 694 5.49 19.61 9.50
C ASP A 694 4.22 19.39 10.32
N GLY A 695 3.16 20.18 10.10
CA GLY A 695 1.89 20.08 10.84
C GLY A 695 2.04 20.16 12.36
N ARG A 696 3.14 20.78 12.85
CA ARG A 696 3.52 20.79 14.26
C ARG A 696 3.19 22.12 14.92
N GLY A 697 2.10 22.13 15.69
CA GLY A 697 1.75 23.21 16.62
C GLY A 697 0.73 24.18 16.07
N GLU A 698 -0.52 23.74 16.01
CA GLU A 698 -1.61 24.56 15.49
C GLU A 698 -2.51 25.06 16.60
N ALA A 699 -2.76 26.37 16.59
CA ALA A 699 -3.61 27.05 17.55
C ALA A 699 -5.06 27.10 17.03
N ILE A 700 -6.04 27.19 17.94
CA ILE A 700 -7.48 27.20 17.59
C ILE A 700 -7.87 28.32 16.61
N GLU A 701 -7.08 29.39 16.57
CA GLU A 701 -7.21 30.54 15.69
C GLU A 701 -6.99 30.22 14.21
N GLU A 702 -6.38 29.07 13.89
CA GLU A 702 -6.20 28.60 12.51
C GLU A 702 -7.49 28.01 11.92
N PHE A 703 -8.47 27.68 12.75
CA PHE A 703 -9.77 27.17 12.33
C PHE A 703 -10.82 28.28 12.28
N ALA A 704 -11.62 28.29 11.21
CA ALA A 704 -12.75 29.20 11.07
C ALA A 704 -13.75 28.97 12.21
N GLN A 705 -14.18 30.04 12.85
CA GLN A 705 -15.13 29.98 13.96
C GLN A 705 -16.54 30.43 13.51
N PRO A 706 -17.61 29.87 14.10
CA PRO A 706 -17.61 28.77 15.07
C PRO A 706 -17.32 27.42 14.41
N LEU A 707 -16.68 26.49 15.14
CA LEU A 707 -16.46 25.12 14.66
C LEU A 707 -17.79 24.40 14.37
N LEU A 708 -17.79 23.57 13.32
CA LEU A 708 -18.94 22.74 12.98
C LEU A 708 -18.97 21.51 13.90
N ASN A 709 -19.95 21.48 14.81
CA ASN A 709 -20.23 20.37 15.73
C ASN A 709 -21.76 20.19 15.86
N CYS A 710 -22.24 19.13 16.52
CA CYS A 710 -23.68 18.88 16.63
C CYS A 710 -24.48 20.06 17.21
N THR A 711 -23.88 20.86 18.10
CA THR A 711 -24.55 22.02 18.73
C THR A 711 -24.72 23.15 17.72
N THR A 712 -23.64 23.57 17.06
CA THR A 712 -23.68 24.67 16.09
C THR A 712 -24.44 24.29 14.82
N ALA A 713 -24.35 23.02 14.40
CA ALA A 713 -25.15 22.46 13.32
C ALA A 713 -26.66 22.51 13.61
N ARG A 714 -27.07 22.19 14.85
CA ARG A 714 -28.47 22.23 15.26
C ARG A 714 -29.03 23.65 15.23
N GLU A 715 -28.24 24.65 15.63
CA GLU A 715 -28.62 26.07 15.52
C GLU A 715 -28.83 26.47 14.06
N LEU A 716 -27.90 26.09 13.18
CA LEU A 716 -27.98 26.39 11.76
C LEU A 716 -29.16 25.69 11.08
N ALA A 717 -29.39 24.42 11.39
CA ALA A 717 -30.49 23.63 10.85
C ALA A 717 -31.86 24.19 11.29
N ARG A 718 -31.98 24.68 12.53
CA ARG A 718 -33.17 25.44 12.98
C ARG A 718 -33.36 26.71 12.18
N PHE A 719 -32.29 27.49 11.98
CA PHE A 719 -32.35 28.72 11.18
C PHE A 719 -32.80 28.45 9.74
N LEU A 720 -32.23 27.41 9.09
CA LEU A 720 -32.59 26.96 7.75
C LEU A 720 -34.06 26.55 7.65
N ARG A 721 -34.56 25.78 8.62
CA ARG A 721 -35.97 25.39 8.68
C ARG A 721 -36.89 26.59 8.82
N ASP A 722 -36.54 27.53 9.69
CA ASP A 722 -37.38 28.70 10.00
C ASP A 722 -37.46 29.69 8.81
N HIS A 723 -36.45 29.71 7.93
CA HIS A 723 -36.40 30.57 6.73
C HIS A 723 -36.77 29.85 5.42
N GLY A 724 -36.66 28.52 5.36
CA GLY A 724 -36.84 27.70 4.16
C GLY A 724 -38.20 27.07 3.96
N GLY A 725 -39.04 27.03 4.99
CA GLY A 725 -40.36 26.38 4.92
C GLY A 725 -40.32 24.86 5.09
N GLN A 726 -41.51 24.25 5.12
CA GLN A 726 -41.76 22.84 5.51
C GLN A 726 -41.25 21.77 4.51
N SER A 727 -40.61 22.17 3.41
CA SER A 727 -40.19 21.25 2.34
C SER A 727 -38.84 20.59 2.62
N LEU A 728 -37.94 21.24 3.34
CA LEU A 728 -36.65 20.67 3.71
C LEU A 728 -36.85 19.55 4.73
N GLU A 729 -36.35 18.36 4.40
CA GLU A 729 -36.39 17.17 5.24
C GLU A 729 -35.01 16.86 5.84
N GLN A 730 -33.95 17.13 5.10
CA GLN A 730 -32.57 16.81 5.49
C GLN A 730 -31.62 17.94 5.12
N VAL A 731 -30.68 18.23 6.03
CA VAL A 731 -29.55 19.13 5.78
C VAL A 731 -28.25 18.40 6.12
N ASP A 732 -27.32 18.32 5.18
CA ASP A 732 -25.95 17.85 5.45
C ASP A 732 -25.00 19.06 5.45
N LEU A 733 -24.28 19.25 6.55
CA LEU A 733 -23.31 20.33 6.73
C LEU A 733 -21.90 19.74 6.71
N PHE A 734 -21.05 20.26 5.84
CA PHE A 734 -19.68 19.83 5.66
C PHE A 734 -18.71 20.96 6.00
N ALA A 735 -17.56 20.64 6.56
CA ALA A 735 -16.40 21.54 6.64
C ALA A 735 -15.10 20.76 6.46
N GLY A 736 -14.09 21.39 5.86
CA GLY A 736 -12.74 20.84 5.72
C GLY A 736 -12.55 19.97 4.49
N ASP A 737 -11.69 18.96 4.61
CA ASP A 737 -11.21 18.16 3.50
C ASP A 737 -12.20 17.04 3.13
N TRP A 738 -12.85 17.24 1.99
CA TRP A 738 -13.75 16.27 1.36
C TRP A 738 -13.29 15.93 -0.05
N GLU A 739 -12.03 16.22 -0.36
CA GLU A 739 -11.41 15.62 -1.52
C GLU A 739 -11.27 14.10 -1.27
N PRO A 740 -11.40 13.27 -2.32
CA PRO A 740 -11.12 11.86 -2.18
C PRO A 740 -9.67 11.67 -1.73
N ASP A 741 -9.44 10.80 -0.74
CA ASP A 741 -8.08 10.42 -0.35
C ASP A 741 -7.31 10.02 -1.62
N TRP A 742 -6.29 10.81 -1.96
CA TRP A 742 -5.36 10.46 -3.02
C TRP A 742 -4.66 9.19 -2.57
N GLY A 743 -4.84 8.11 -3.31
CA GLY A 743 -4.33 6.78 -2.95
C GLY A 743 -2.80 6.67 -3.02
N GLU A 744 -2.08 7.77 -2.83
CA GLU A 744 -0.64 7.85 -2.99
C GLU A 744 0.06 7.72 -1.63
N PRO A 745 1.23 7.06 -1.58
CA PRO A 745 2.11 7.07 -0.41
C PRO A 745 2.98 8.33 -0.30
N LEU A 746 2.85 9.30 -1.23
CA LEU A 746 3.67 10.51 -1.32
C LEU A 746 2.86 11.80 -1.31
N GLN A 747 1.65 11.79 -0.75
CA GLN A 747 0.94 13.06 -0.57
C GLN A 747 1.70 13.89 0.47
N TYR A 748 2.12 15.09 0.06
CA TYR A 748 2.51 16.15 0.97
C TYR A 748 1.38 16.31 1.99
N ILE A 749 1.70 16.39 3.29
CA ILE A 749 0.69 16.63 4.33
C ILE A 749 0.15 18.04 4.07
N ASP A 750 -0.96 18.13 3.36
CA ASP A 750 -1.71 19.36 3.29
C ASP A 750 -2.25 19.65 4.70
N TRP A 751 -2.25 20.92 5.10
CA TRP A 751 -2.71 21.34 6.44
C TRP A 751 -4.15 20.86 6.78
N LEU A 752 -4.94 20.51 5.76
CA LEU A 752 -6.30 20.01 5.82
C LEU A 752 -6.41 18.48 5.87
N HIS A 753 -5.32 17.75 5.64
CA HIS A 753 -5.33 16.32 5.38
C HIS A 753 -6.09 15.53 6.46
N GLN A 754 -7.20 14.90 6.04
CA GLN A 754 -8.17 14.15 6.85
C GLN A 754 -8.95 14.98 7.89
N ARG A 755 -8.75 16.29 7.94
CA ARG A 755 -9.49 17.17 8.86
C ARG A 755 -10.80 17.59 8.22
N ARG A 756 -11.87 17.00 8.72
CA ARG A 756 -13.19 17.18 8.15
C ARG A 756 -14.27 17.06 9.21
N ALA A 757 -15.40 17.70 8.97
CA ALA A 757 -16.59 17.59 9.80
C ALA A 757 -17.80 17.40 8.89
N TRP A 758 -18.55 16.32 9.10
CA TRP A 758 -19.83 16.07 8.46
C TRP A 758 -20.89 15.80 9.50
N ILE A 759 -21.89 16.69 9.50
CA ILE A 759 -23.01 16.62 10.41
C ILE A 759 -24.28 16.60 9.59
N ARG A 760 -25.06 15.53 9.78
CA ARG A 760 -26.38 15.39 9.19
C ARG A 760 -27.41 15.87 10.19
N CYS A 761 -28.34 16.71 9.76
CA CYS A 761 -29.48 17.15 10.54
C CYS A 761 -30.79 16.79 9.85
N ASP A 762 -31.64 16.04 10.54
CA ASP A 762 -32.98 15.69 10.10
C ASP A 762 -34.00 16.72 10.62
N LEU A 763 -34.84 17.21 9.71
CA LEU A 763 -35.85 18.23 9.99
C LEU A 763 -37.23 17.57 10.03
N GLU A 764 -37.71 17.26 11.24
CA GLU A 764 -39.06 16.67 11.39
C GLU A 764 -40.16 17.60 10.89
N LYS A 765 -41.10 17.04 10.11
CA LYS A 765 -42.29 17.77 9.64
C LYS A 765 -43.21 18.10 10.83
N GLY A 766 -43.60 19.36 10.95
CA GLY A 766 -44.63 19.79 11.91
C GLY A 766 -44.14 20.40 13.23
N GLY A 767 -42.87 20.84 13.30
CA GLY A 767 -42.34 21.56 14.48
C GLY A 767 -41.68 20.67 15.53
N GLY A 768 -41.32 19.43 15.16
CA GLY A 768 -40.52 18.52 15.97
C GLY A 768 -39.10 19.01 16.22
N GLU A 769 -38.37 18.28 17.07
CA GLU A 769 -36.99 18.59 17.42
C GLU A 769 -36.05 18.37 16.23
N VAL A 770 -35.05 19.23 16.06
CA VAL A 770 -34.01 19.04 15.04
C VAL A 770 -32.98 18.07 15.61
N LEU A 771 -32.88 16.89 15.00
CA LEU A 771 -31.93 15.85 15.36
C LEU A 771 -30.70 15.97 14.47
N CYS A 772 -29.52 16.10 15.07
CA CYS A 772 -28.25 16.17 14.34
C CYS A 772 -27.31 15.07 14.82
N HIS A 773 -26.66 14.42 13.86
CA HIS A 773 -25.75 13.30 14.04
C HIS A 773 -24.42 13.59 13.34
N GLU A 774 -23.31 13.37 14.06
CA GLU A 774 -21.97 13.37 13.47
C GLU A 774 -21.79 12.06 12.68
N ASN A 775 -21.54 12.17 11.38
CA ASN A 775 -21.33 11.03 10.50
C ASN A 775 -19.84 10.72 10.32
N ASP A 776 -19.02 11.75 10.08
CA ASP A 776 -17.58 11.63 9.88
C ASP A 776 -16.94 12.98 10.23
N THR A 777 -16.47 13.08 11.48
CA THR A 777 -15.85 14.28 12.03
C THR A 777 -14.50 13.91 12.64
N VAL A 778 -13.44 14.32 11.94
CA VAL A 778 -12.04 14.16 12.33
C VAL A 778 -11.43 15.54 12.47
N VAL A 779 -11.99 16.35 13.37
CA VAL A 779 -11.34 17.60 13.78
C VAL A 779 -10.40 17.21 14.93
N ALA A 780 -9.12 17.59 14.86
CA ALA A 780 -8.15 17.28 15.91
C ALA A 780 -8.72 17.66 17.29
N ARG A 781 -8.43 16.86 18.33
CA ARG A 781 -8.66 17.27 19.72
C ARG A 781 -7.81 18.51 19.95
N VAL A 782 -8.38 19.69 19.69
CA VAL A 782 -7.81 20.96 20.10
C VAL A 782 -7.63 20.82 21.60
N ASP A 783 -6.38 20.89 22.04
CA ASP A 783 -6.03 20.72 23.44
C ASP A 783 -6.78 21.79 24.25
N GLN A 784 -7.86 21.38 24.93
CA GLN A 784 -8.69 22.28 25.75
C GLN A 784 -7.96 22.73 27.02
N SER A 785 -6.69 22.36 27.21
CA SER A 785 -5.89 22.74 28.39
C SER A 785 -5.44 24.21 28.41
N HIS A 786 -5.76 24.99 27.37
CA HIS A 786 -5.48 26.43 27.30
C HIS A 786 -6.71 27.28 26.93
N VAL A 787 -7.81 27.13 27.67
CA VAL A 787 -8.90 28.13 27.76
C VAL A 787 -9.09 28.59 29.19
#